data_AF-G3JUR0-F1
#
_entry.id   AF-G3JUR0-F1
#
_cell.length_a   1.000
_cell.length_b   1.000
_cell.length_c   1.000
_cell.angle_alpha   90.00
_cell.angle_beta   90.00
_cell.angle_gamma   90.00
#
_symmetry.space_group_name_H-M   'P 1'
#
loop_
_entity.id
_entity.type
_entity.pdbx_description
1 polymer ?
#
loop_
_entity_poly.entity_id
_entity_poly.type
_entity_poly.pdbx_seq_one_letter_code
_entity_poly.pdbx_strand_id
1 'polypeptide(L)'
;MVRASTLYTTLLTAALTASSPVLPRAVTELDDAAFREAQQRDASATRALSNVQIKAFDGRCLFVDALSGDFRANLTPLQLAACSSRAGTGQGFEVITKGTHNDQPGRALVVSTLTQACLSVDPRRPADTQVHLFSCGGRADGGGQVADSQLFAFAAAQEGRAMALTPQNSPGKCLVVAGDRVVLGDCNDKDNAQKFTFGGDAGKDNDRGANSSQGNKSTSSSAPARETPSAVLNIPARLVKSVTTSTPLSLPFSTSSDAVCSQKVVTTVDTVTTTMPTAYRTVSATETLSSTVNPTGTSAPGKTAVASDTGGCDSSSSGGSQNTGSTDKDGINEPAAVTACGRNIVRPMTAARLADGQHTANPTAEVPVSRGSSATLSPTAAAAANQFDATARRVLESVNVRAAADGRCLAIDPTAGDFRQNLIPVGLAACSEDPAQKFDVVTRGRHIDGADGKALLVSVLTNGCLNFDSRRPQGDTVTLFSCGGRADGEGQTTMSQLFPFSGNKTIVLQPASDDGKFCLVEDKDRLGSAGCDNQKDQVFELVEVLKSTADKLLRDSVEWGRSTSSSTAQPDLRHLLVIQTNPTNASHPTNQPPANAPDAAQVMATPVAVAVLAAVGVPVLTAGLILVPRRGFLKATGAAHAVLPKPVSRLDGRDVVAILLLIVAKLLQRVLGLAPPLVPSPDRLGFDLPALSVTSTLAIDDGDLQRFDAATSPEAPKPDRPPADGNNSNNRSLLIAALANPLMSVLLANRHLPIHPLGAVNTRNTFTFVDPEACRDPTRVLDPTRGITVSASLGGPAHPGRRVKRGVEFEIAFEVAALRRGDTSPTVIFRQVGAVLAYLPRDTQPLYRSARDDDDDDDLEPAWMSADGEIVELGMRAPAKWAALCRDYNPIHMSSVLARAFGFPGRIAHGNHALARAVERIARDPARVMTPGLNTADKAVLLLSRGDGGKETPSALEVRFQRPMVLPARLGLEVADVKGGFALRVVKNEKEHLTARWTKL
;
A
#
# COMPACT_ATOMS: atom_id res chain seq x y z
N MET A 1 25.92 11.48 -32.35
CA MET A 1 25.00 10.80 -31.42
C MET A 1 24.75 9.33 -31.78
N VAL A 2 24.41 8.96 -33.02
CA VAL A 2 24.04 7.56 -33.40
C VAL A 2 24.98 6.45 -32.85
N ARG A 3 26.31 6.63 -32.90
CA ARG A 3 27.29 5.65 -32.40
C ARG A 3 27.28 5.41 -30.87
N ALA A 4 26.56 6.22 -30.07
CA ALA A 4 26.44 6.00 -28.63
C ALA A 4 25.36 4.96 -28.27
N SER A 5 24.34 4.79 -29.11
CA SER A 5 23.23 3.87 -28.82
C SER A 5 23.64 2.39 -28.88
N THR A 6 24.57 2.02 -29.78
CA THR A 6 25.00 0.63 -29.97
C THR A 6 25.79 0.05 -28.80
N LEU A 7 26.58 0.88 -28.10
CA LEU A 7 27.26 0.49 -26.85
C LEU A 7 26.29 0.32 -25.68
N TYR A 8 25.13 0.98 -25.74
CA TYR A 8 24.10 0.91 -24.70
C TYR A 8 23.29 -0.40 -24.76
N THR A 9 23.14 -0.99 -25.94
CA THR A 9 22.37 -2.24 -26.12
C THR A 9 23.15 -3.47 -25.65
N THR A 10 24.44 -3.57 -25.98
CA THR A 10 25.24 -4.79 -25.78
C THR A 10 25.56 -5.07 -24.31
N LEU A 11 25.81 -4.04 -23.51
CA LEU A 11 26.04 -4.15 -22.07
C LEU A 11 24.78 -4.57 -21.30
N LEU A 12 23.58 -4.27 -21.82
CA LEU A 12 22.32 -4.60 -21.13
C LEU A 12 21.83 -6.02 -21.46
N THR A 13 22.08 -6.53 -22.68
CA THR A 13 21.67 -7.89 -23.06
C THR A 13 22.47 -8.99 -22.38
N ALA A 14 23.76 -8.75 -22.11
CA ALA A 14 24.65 -9.75 -21.49
C ALA A 14 24.26 -10.12 -20.04
N ALA A 15 23.49 -9.27 -19.36
CA ALA A 15 23.05 -9.48 -17.98
C ALA A 15 21.70 -10.23 -17.85
N LEU A 16 21.02 -10.55 -18.96
CA LEU A 16 19.62 -11.00 -18.96
C LEU A 16 19.40 -12.43 -19.50
N THR A 17 20.45 -13.14 -19.89
CA THR A 17 20.35 -14.48 -20.53
C THR A 17 20.60 -15.66 -19.60
N ALA A 18 20.37 -15.50 -18.28
CA ALA A 18 20.78 -16.50 -17.27
C ALA A 18 19.78 -16.70 -16.11
N SER A 19 18.47 -16.70 -16.39
CA SER A 19 17.45 -17.12 -15.41
C SER A 19 16.14 -17.58 -16.09
N SER A 20 15.70 -18.80 -15.82
CA SER A 20 14.32 -19.23 -16.12
C SER A 20 13.34 -18.57 -15.14
N PRO A 21 12.12 -18.17 -15.58
CA PRO A 21 11.18 -17.46 -14.72
C PRO A 21 10.46 -18.41 -13.75
N VAL A 22 10.95 -18.49 -12.50
CA VAL A 22 10.12 -18.93 -11.37
C VAL A 22 9.09 -17.83 -11.07
N LEU A 23 7.86 -18.19 -10.70
CA LEU A 23 6.89 -17.18 -10.26
C LEU A 23 7.40 -16.43 -9.01
N PRO A 24 7.10 -15.13 -8.87
CA PRO A 24 7.54 -14.37 -7.69
C PRO A 24 6.95 -14.99 -6.42
N ARG A 25 7.82 -15.18 -5.42
CA ARG A 25 7.42 -15.59 -4.08
C ARG A 25 6.50 -14.55 -3.46
N ALA A 26 5.48 -15.02 -2.75
CA ALA A 26 4.49 -14.18 -2.08
C ALA A 26 4.87 -13.91 -0.62
N VAL A 27 5.71 -14.77 -0.02
CA VAL A 27 6.34 -14.58 1.30
C VAL A 27 7.84 -14.84 1.23
N THR A 28 8.62 -14.27 2.14
CA THR A 28 10.07 -14.49 2.25
C THR A 28 10.42 -15.75 3.02
N GLU A 29 9.60 -16.09 4.01
CA GLU A 29 9.66 -17.27 4.87
C GLU A 29 8.22 -17.66 5.28
N LEU A 30 8.07 -18.80 5.94
CA LEU A 30 6.77 -19.25 6.48
C LEU A 30 6.70 -18.93 7.97
N ASP A 31 5.48 -18.72 8.49
CA ASP A 31 5.25 -18.75 9.93
C ASP A 31 5.31 -20.20 10.38
N ASP A 32 6.41 -20.61 11.01
CA ASP A 32 6.62 -22.01 11.42
C ASP A 32 5.51 -22.55 12.31
N ALA A 33 4.81 -21.73 13.10
CA ALA A 33 3.71 -22.18 13.94
C ALA A 33 2.44 -22.38 13.13
N ALA A 34 2.02 -21.35 12.38
CA ALA A 34 0.81 -21.39 11.58
C ALA A 34 0.92 -22.36 10.38
N PHE A 35 2.10 -22.58 9.82
CA PHE A 35 2.37 -23.58 8.79
C PHE A 35 2.22 -25.01 9.35
N ARG A 36 2.76 -25.29 10.55
CA ARG A 36 2.57 -26.59 11.23
C ARG A 36 1.12 -26.82 11.67
N GLU A 37 0.41 -25.78 12.09
CA GLU A 37 -1.03 -25.83 12.38
C GLU A 37 -1.83 -26.16 11.10
N ALA A 38 -1.54 -25.47 10.00
CA ALA A 38 -2.35 -25.53 8.78
C ALA A 38 -2.03 -26.67 7.81
N GLN A 39 -0.83 -27.25 7.86
CA GLN A 39 -0.37 -28.29 6.92
C GLN A 39 -0.02 -29.61 7.64
N GLN A 40 -0.98 -30.14 8.38
CA GLN A 40 -0.83 -31.38 9.14
C GLN A 40 -0.85 -32.61 8.21
N ARG A 41 0.10 -33.53 8.41
CA ARG A 41 0.15 -34.78 7.64
C ARG A 41 -0.85 -35.80 8.20
N ASP A 42 -1.90 -36.09 7.44
CA ASP A 42 -2.88 -37.12 7.80
C ASP A 42 -2.23 -38.51 8.02
N ALA A 43 -2.27 -38.97 9.27
CA ALA A 43 -1.71 -40.24 9.72
C ALA A 43 -2.63 -41.44 9.43
N SER A 44 -3.93 -41.22 9.18
CA SER A 44 -4.88 -42.27 8.80
C SER A 44 -4.84 -42.61 7.30
N ALA A 45 -4.09 -41.82 6.52
CA ALA A 45 -4.13 -41.81 5.07
C ALA A 45 -3.65 -43.11 4.42
N THR A 46 -4.55 -43.78 3.69
CA THR A 46 -4.20 -44.82 2.72
C THR A 46 -3.66 -44.16 1.45
N ARG A 47 -2.34 -44.33 1.24
CA ARG A 47 -1.59 -43.71 0.14
C ARG A 47 -1.45 -44.71 -1.01
N ALA A 48 -2.10 -44.43 -2.14
CA ALA A 48 -2.05 -45.25 -3.33
C ALA A 48 -0.73 -45.06 -4.11
N LEU A 49 -0.16 -43.85 -4.07
CA LEU A 49 1.16 -43.50 -4.58
C LEU A 49 1.84 -42.56 -3.57
N SER A 50 3.16 -42.64 -3.43
CA SER A 50 3.93 -41.86 -2.43
C SER A 50 5.21 -41.27 -3.03
N ASN A 51 5.41 -39.95 -2.88
CA ASN A 51 6.53 -39.17 -3.43
C ASN A 51 6.80 -39.44 -4.93
N VAL A 52 5.73 -39.54 -5.73
CA VAL A 52 5.81 -39.70 -7.18
C VAL A 52 5.87 -38.34 -7.87
N GLN A 53 6.54 -38.27 -9.01
CA GLN A 53 6.37 -37.16 -9.95
C GLN A 53 5.01 -37.26 -10.66
N ILE A 54 4.43 -36.10 -10.98
CA ILE A 54 3.28 -35.97 -11.88
C ILE A 54 3.76 -35.22 -13.12
N LYS A 55 3.73 -35.90 -14.26
CA LYS A 55 4.34 -35.45 -15.51
C LYS A 55 3.27 -35.12 -16.55
N ALA A 56 3.30 -33.91 -17.10
CA ALA A 56 2.45 -33.50 -18.21
C ALA A 56 2.93 -34.13 -19.54
N PHE A 57 2.03 -34.21 -20.51
CA PHE A 57 2.32 -34.77 -21.85
C PHE A 57 3.48 -34.06 -22.58
N ASP A 58 3.70 -32.76 -22.33
CA ASP A 58 4.81 -31.99 -22.91
C ASP A 58 6.20 -32.38 -22.38
N GLY A 59 6.26 -33.28 -21.39
CA GLY A 59 7.49 -33.78 -20.79
C GLY A 59 7.92 -33.07 -19.51
N ARG A 60 7.23 -32.02 -19.08
CA ARG A 60 7.50 -31.29 -17.83
C ARG A 60 6.78 -31.90 -16.63
N CYS A 61 7.31 -31.64 -15.43
CA CYS A 61 6.74 -32.10 -14.17
C CYS A 61 6.04 -30.96 -13.43
N LEU A 62 5.00 -31.30 -12.68
CA LEU A 62 4.35 -30.38 -11.75
C LEU A 62 5.33 -29.93 -10.66
N PHE A 63 5.25 -28.66 -10.27
CA PHE A 63 6.16 -28.00 -9.34
C PHE A 63 5.42 -27.07 -8.38
N VAL A 64 5.91 -27.00 -7.13
CA VAL A 64 5.42 -26.19 -6.02
C VAL A 64 6.61 -25.49 -5.34
N ASP A 65 6.60 -24.16 -5.27
CA ASP A 65 7.48 -23.41 -4.37
C ASP A 65 6.67 -23.06 -3.12
N ALA A 66 7.08 -23.57 -1.95
CA ALA A 66 6.36 -23.34 -0.68
C ALA A 66 6.17 -21.85 -0.34
N LEU A 67 7.05 -20.98 -0.85
CA LEU A 67 7.04 -19.54 -0.59
C LEU A 67 6.21 -18.73 -1.62
N SER A 68 5.53 -19.38 -2.56
CA SER A 68 4.61 -18.70 -3.49
C SER A 68 3.13 -18.69 -3.05
N GLY A 69 2.82 -19.20 -1.85
CA GLY A 69 1.53 -19.02 -1.16
C GLY A 69 1.56 -17.97 -0.04
N ASP A 70 0.56 -18.01 0.85
CA ASP A 70 0.54 -17.21 2.08
C ASP A 70 1.56 -17.70 3.12
N PHE A 71 1.57 -17.09 4.31
CA PHE A 71 2.46 -17.42 5.43
C PHE A 71 2.33 -18.87 5.96
N ARG A 72 1.32 -19.63 5.49
CA ARG A 72 1.06 -21.05 5.79
C ARG A 72 1.20 -21.93 4.54
N ALA A 73 1.81 -21.43 3.46
CA ALA A 73 1.86 -22.03 2.12
C ALA A 73 0.47 -22.32 1.50
N ASN A 74 -0.59 -21.65 1.96
CA ASN A 74 -1.92 -21.74 1.35
C ASN A 74 -2.02 -20.88 0.09
N LEU A 75 -2.86 -21.29 -0.86
CA LEU A 75 -3.03 -20.65 -2.17
C LEU A 75 -1.77 -20.70 -3.08
N THR A 76 -0.82 -21.58 -2.78
CA THR A 76 0.43 -21.74 -3.54
C THR A 76 0.13 -22.20 -4.98
N PRO A 77 0.55 -21.46 -6.04
CA PRO A 77 0.24 -21.82 -7.43
C PRO A 77 0.92 -23.09 -7.93
N LEU A 78 0.17 -23.92 -8.66
CA LEU A 78 0.67 -25.12 -9.33
C LEU A 78 1.36 -24.75 -10.66
N GLN A 79 2.65 -25.08 -10.78
CA GLN A 79 3.53 -24.68 -11.88
C GLN A 79 4.06 -25.89 -12.65
N LEU A 80 4.67 -25.67 -13.82
CA LEU A 80 5.43 -26.69 -14.57
C LEU A 80 6.91 -26.34 -14.66
N ALA A 81 7.77 -27.34 -14.45
CA ALA A 81 9.23 -27.23 -14.53
C ALA A 81 9.85 -28.46 -15.22
N ALA A 82 11.14 -28.39 -15.56
CA ALA A 82 11.88 -29.58 -15.97
C ALA A 82 11.91 -30.61 -14.84
N CYS A 83 11.61 -31.88 -15.13
CA CYS A 83 11.59 -32.95 -14.14
C CYS A 83 12.96 -33.15 -13.49
N SER A 84 13.02 -33.26 -12.17
CA SER A 84 14.26 -33.43 -11.40
C SER A 84 14.15 -34.59 -10.42
N SER A 85 15.06 -35.55 -10.50
CA SER A 85 15.17 -36.70 -9.57
C SER A 85 15.72 -36.32 -8.19
N ARG A 86 16.03 -35.03 -7.94
CA ARG A 86 16.56 -34.54 -6.68
C ARG A 86 15.43 -34.35 -5.66
N ALA A 87 15.59 -34.93 -4.47
CA ALA A 87 14.68 -34.72 -3.35
C ALA A 87 14.58 -33.23 -2.94
N GLY A 88 13.45 -32.83 -2.35
CA GLY A 88 13.20 -31.45 -1.89
C GLY A 88 12.91 -30.42 -2.99
N THR A 89 12.81 -30.83 -4.25
CA THR A 89 12.59 -29.93 -5.41
C THR A 89 11.15 -29.45 -5.60
N GLY A 90 10.21 -29.76 -4.71
CA GLY A 90 8.80 -29.37 -4.85
C GLY A 90 8.05 -30.07 -5.99
N GLN A 91 8.60 -31.17 -6.53
CA GLN A 91 8.00 -31.95 -7.64
C GLN A 91 7.46 -33.33 -7.20
N GLY A 92 7.51 -33.63 -5.90
CA GLY A 92 7.03 -34.89 -5.32
C GLY A 92 5.60 -34.75 -4.79
N PHE A 93 4.78 -35.76 -5.06
CA PHE A 93 3.37 -35.80 -4.64
C PHE A 93 3.00 -37.16 -4.04
N GLU A 94 2.05 -37.15 -3.10
CA GLU A 94 1.36 -38.34 -2.58
C GLU A 94 -0.08 -38.35 -3.09
N VAL A 95 -0.64 -39.55 -3.33
CA VAL A 95 -2.03 -39.72 -3.79
C VAL A 95 -2.79 -40.50 -2.72
N ILE A 96 -3.73 -39.83 -2.03
CA ILE A 96 -4.44 -40.39 -0.87
C ILE A 96 -5.86 -40.78 -1.26
N THR A 97 -6.15 -42.08 -1.29
CA THR A 97 -7.47 -42.63 -1.69
C THR A 97 -8.42 -42.89 -0.53
N LYS A 98 -7.94 -42.73 0.72
CA LYS A 98 -8.76 -42.72 1.95
C LYS A 98 -7.99 -42.02 3.07
N GLY A 99 -8.66 -41.28 3.95
CA GLY A 99 -8.06 -40.64 5.13
C GLY A 99 -9.04 -39.72 5.86
N THR A 100 -8.55 -38.95 6.83
CA THR A 100 -9.30 -37.92 7.58
C THR A 100 -9.96 -36.91 6.65
N HIS A 101 -9.29 -36.61 5.52
CA HIS A 101 -9.73 -35.65 4.52
C HIS A 101 -10.27 -36.29 3.22
N ASN A 102 -10.45 -37.61 3.19
CA ASN A 102 -11.07 -38.31 2.06
C ASN A 102 -11.77 -39.60 2.50
N ASP A 103 -13.10 -39.57 2.53
CA ASP A 103 -13.97 -40.74 2.74
C ASP A 103 -14.64 -41.23 1.44
N GLN A 104 -14.39 -40.56 0.30
CA GLN A 104 -15.13 -40.75 -0.94
C GLN A 104 -14.53 -41.85 -1.84
N PRO A 105 -15.26 -42.95 -2.12
CA PRO A 105 -14.73 -44.05 -2.93
C PRO A 105 -14.51 -43.61 -4.40
N GLY A 106 -13.37 -44.02 -4.97
CA GLY A 106 -12.98 -43.63 -6.33
C GLY A 106 -12.47 -42.19 -6.46
N ARG A 107 -12.24 -41.50 -5.33
CA ARG A 107 -11.58 -40.19 -5.29
C ARG A 107 -10.21 -40.28 -4.64
N ALA A 108 -9.34 -39.33 -4.99
CA ALA A 108 -8.09 -39.11 -4.30
C ALA A 108 -7.81 -37.63 -4.06
N LEU A 109 -7.09 -37.35 -2.97
CA LEU A 109 -6.36 -36.09 -2.77
C LEU A 109 -5.00 -36.23 -3.45
N VAL A 110 -4.54 -35.18 -4.12
CA VAL A 110 -3.15 -35.03 -4.59
C VAL A 110 -2.45 -34.09 -3.64
N VAL A 111 -1.43 -34.57 -2.92
CA VAL A 111 -0.79 -33.85 -1.80
C VAL A 111 0.68 -33.57 -2.10
N SER A 112 1.13 -32.34 -1.90
CA SER A 112 2.53 -31.93 -2.06
C SER A 112 3.41 -32.57 -0.97
N THR A 113 4.49 -33.28 -1.33
CA THR A 113 5.41 -33.80 -0.29
C THR A 113 6.20 -32.70 0.39
N LEU A 114 6.47 -31.59 -0.31
CA LEU A 114 7.20 -30.44 0.22
C LEU A 114 6.40 -29.67 1.29
N THR A 115 5.08 -29.53 1.11
CA THR A 115 4.25 -28.64 1.94
C THR A 115 3.10 -29.33 2.66
N GLN A 116 2.86 -30.63 2.44
CA GLN A 116 1.69 -31.39 2.96
C GLN A 116 0.30 -30.83 2.58
N ALA A 117 0.25 -29.74 1.81
CA ALA A 117 -0.97 -29.14 1.29
C ALA A 117 -1.60 -29.99 0.17
N CYS A 118 -2.93 -30.02 0.14
CA CYS A 118 -3.74 -30.67 -0.88
C CYS A 118 -3.93 -29.76 -2.11
N LEU A 119 -3.88 -30.35 -3.31
CA LEU A 119 -4.32 -29.71 -4.54
C LEU A 119 -5.80 -29.34 -4.44
N SER A 120 -6.14 -28.13 -4.84
CA SER A 120 -7.43 -27.48 -4.64
C SER A 120 -7.84 -26.70 -5.88
N VAL A 121 -9.13 -26.72 -6.21
CA VAL A 121 -9.75 -25.95 -7.30
C VAL A 121 -10.83 -25.04 -6.75
N ASP A 122 -10.70 -23.73 -6.93
CA ASP A 122 -11.78 -22.77 -6.65
C ASP A 122 -12.19 -22.06 -7.94
N PRO A 123 -13.31 -22.45 -8.59
CA PRO A 123 -13.74 -21.87 -9.86
C PRO A 123 -14.19 -20.40 -9.74
N ARG A 124 -14.36 -19.87 -8.52
CA ARG A 124 -14.71 -18.46 -8.27
C ARG A 124 -13.50 -17.52 -8.41
N ARG A 125 -12.28 -18.06 -8.44
CA ARG A 125 -11.04 -17.29 -8.60
C ARG A 125 -10.80 -16.90 -10.07
N PRO A 126 -10.01 -15.85 -10.34
CA PRO A 126 -9.49 -15.55 -11.67
C PRO A 126 -8.81 -16.77 -12.29
N ALA A 127 -9.02 -17.01 -13.60
CA ALA A 127 -8.70 -18.26 -14.29
C ALA A 127 -7.25 -18.75 -14.11
N ASP A 128 -6.28 -17.85 -14.00
CA ASP A 128 -4.86 -18.17 -13.80
C ASP A 128 -4.49 -18.58 -12.35
N THR A 129 -5.46 -18.53 -11.42
CA THR A 129 -5.32 -18.81 -9.99
C THR A 129 -6.37 -19.78 -9.43
N GLN A 130 -7.19 -20.40 -10.29
CA GLN A 130 -8.20 -21.37 -9.87
C GLN A 130 -7.59 -22.64 -9.28
N VAL A 131 -6.48 -23.12 -9.85
CA VAL A 131 -5.76 -24.34 -9.43
C VAL A 131 -4.58 -23.97 -8.52
N HIS A 132 -4.58 -24.45 -7.28
CA HIS A 132 -3.63 -24.07 -6.24
C HIS A 132 -3.48 -25.17 -5.17
N LEU A 133 -2.45 -25.09 -4.33
CA LEU A 133 -2.31 -25.95 -3.14
C LEU A 133 -2.95 -25.23 -1.92
N PHE A 134 -3.62 -25.98 -1.06
CA PHE A 134 -4.31 -25.49 0.14
C PHE A 134 -4.37 -26.57 1.24
N SER A 135 -4.50 -26.16 2.50
CA SER A 135 -4.70 -27.01 3.66
C SER A 135 -5.74 -28.09 3.40
N CYS A 136 -5.36 -29.35 3.63
CA CYS A 136 -6.27 -30.49 3.45
C CYS A 136 -7.50 -30.34 4.37
N GLY A 137 -8.68 -30.68 3.84
CA GLY A 137 -9.96 -30.44 4.53
C GLY A 137 -10.56 -29.06 4.33
N GLY A 138 -9.91 -28.18 3.55
CA GLY A 138 -10.54 -27.02 2.92
C GLY A 138 -10.69 -25.75 3.76
N ARG A 139 -10.20 -25.71 5.01
CA ARG A 139 -10.08 -24.48 5.81
C ARG A 139 -8.61 -24.10 6.03
N ALA A 140 -8.32 -22.80 6.12
CA ALA A 140 -6.95 -22.25 6.08
C ALA A 140 -6.09 -22.53 7.34
N ASP A 141 -6.65 -23.22 8.33
CA ASP A 141 -6.04 -23.64 9.60
C ASP A 141 -5.83 -25.17 9.66
N GLY A 142 -6.02 -25.89 8.55
CA GLY A 142 -5.94 -27.37 8.52
C GLY A 142 -7.10 -28.09 9.21
N GLY A 143 -7.96 -27.36 9.93
CA GLY A 143 -9.13 -27.93 10.59
C GLY A 143 -10.25 -28.15 9.60
N GLY A 144 -10.65 -29.40 9.35
CA GLY A 144 -11.73 -29.71 8.42
C GLY A 144 -12.02 -31.20 8.38
N GLN A 145 -12.92 -31.60 7.49
CA GLN A 145 -13.16 -33.01 7.17
C GLN A 145 -12.83 -33.19 5.67
N VAL A 146 -13.81 -33.44 4.82
CA VAL A 146 -13.64 -33.67 3.38
C VAL A 146 -14.12 -32.44 2.59
N ALA A 147 -13.42 -32.09 1.52
CA ALA A 147 -13.69 -30.89 0.71
C ALA A 147 -13.75 -31.22 -0.80
N ASP A 148 -14.88 -30.95 -1.44
CA ASP A 148 -15.11 -31.22 -2.87
C ASP A 148 -14.13 -30.51 -3.83
N SER A 149 -13.52 -29.41 -3.38
CA SER A 149 -12.48 -28.70 -4.13
C SER A 149 -11.15 -29.45 -4.22
N GLN A 150 -10.92 -30.45 -3.37
CA GLN A 150 -9.65 -31.17 -3.24
C GLN A 150 -9.72 -32.63 -3.73
N LEU A 151 -10.93 -33.13 -4.01
CA LEU A 151 -11.16 -34.50 -4.48
C LEU A 151 -11.07 -34.60 -6.01
N PHE A 152 -10.17 -35.45 -6.51
CA PHE A 152 -10.03 -35.76 -7.93
C PHE A 152 -10.49 -37.19 -8.22
N ALA A 153 -11.03 -37.46 -9.43
CA ALA A 153 -11.32 -38.84 -9.83
C ALA A 153 -10.04 -39.69 -9.92
N PHE A 154 -10.02 -40.86 -9.29
CA PHE A 154 -8.85 -41.75 -9.31
C PHE A 154 -9.24 -43.22 -9.25
N ALA A 155 -8.77 -44.00 -10.24
CA ALA A 155 -8.89 -45.45 -10.27
C ALA A 155 -7.54 -46.10 -9.94
N ALA A 156 -7.51 -47.02 -8.98
CA ALA A 156 -6.28 -47.54 -8.35
C ALA A 156 -5.46 -48.54 -9.19
N ALA A 157 -5.39 -48.37 -10.51
CA ALA A 157 -4.72 -49.28 -11.45
C ALA A 157 -4.12 -48.52 -12.66
N GLN A 158 -3.48 -47.37 -12.41
CA GLN A 158 -3.12 -46.39 -13.45
C GLN A 158 -1.72 -45.76 -13.30
N GLU A 159 -0.82 -46.33 -12.50
CA GLU A 159 0.58 -45.89 -12.49
C GLU A 159 1.20 -46.04 -13.90
N GLY A 160 1.98 -45.05 -14.35
CA GLY A 160 2.54 -45.02 -15.69
C GLY A 160 1.55 -44.77 -16.83
N ARG A 161 0.25 -44.56 -16.56
CA ARG A 161 -0.77 -44.21 -17.57
C ARG A 161 -1.14 -42.74 -17.54
N ALA A 162 -1.32 -42.18 -18.74
CA ALA A 162 -1.73 -40.79 -18.93
C ALA A 162 -3.25 -40.63 -18.76
N MET A 163 -3.68 -39.75 -17.86
CA MET A 163 -5.08 -39.50 -17.52
C MET A 163 -5.37 -38.00 -17.35
N ALA A 164 -6.65 -37.61 -17.35
CA ALA A 164 -7.07 -36.25 -17.03
C ALA A 164 -7.45 -36.13 -15.55
N LEU A 165 -6.96 -35.08 -14.88
CA LEU A 165 -7.31 -34.76 -13.50
C LEU A 165 -8.61 -33.96 -13.48
N THR A 166 -9.67 -34.54 -12.89
CA THR A 166 -11.02 -33.96 -12.85
C THR A 166 -11.45 -33.70 -11.40
N PRO A 167 -11.62 -32.43 -10.97
CA PRO A 167 -12.05 -32.08 -9.62
C PRO A 167 -13.55 -32.34 -9.40
N GLN A 168 -13.93 -32.74 -8.19
CA GLN A 168 -15.32 -33.06 -7.83
C GLN A 168 -16.22 -31.81 -7.87
N ASN A 169 -15.75 -30.64 -7.40
CA ASN A 169 -16.53 -29.40 -7.40
C ASN A 169 -16.65 -28.69 -8.77
N SER A 170 -16.17 -29.27 -9.88
CA SER A 170 -16.38 -28.73 -11.22
C SER A 170 -16.57 -29.84 -12.26
N PRO A 171 -17.75 -30.52 -12.26
CA PRO A 171 -18.05 -31.59 -13.21
C PRO A 171 -17.88 -31.15 -14.67
N GLY A 172 -17.28 -32.02 -15.49
CA GLY A 172 -16.98 -31.73 -16.90
C GLY A 172 -15.77 -30.82 -17.14
N LYS A 173 -15.11 -30.31 -16.08
CA LYS A 173 -13.85 -29.59 -16.19
C LYS A 173 -12.65 -30.49 -15.87
N CYS A 174 -11.55 -30.23 -16.57
CA CYS A 174 -10.27 -30.92 -16.48
C CYS A 174 -9.16 -29.90 -16.21
N LEU A 175 -8.07 -30.33 -15.56
CA LEU A 175 -6.84 -29.55 -15.49
C LEU A 175 -6.16 -29.52 -16.86
N VAL A 176 -5.62 -28.35 -17.24
CA VAL A 176 -5.00 -28.10 -18.55
C VAL A 176 -3.67 -27.36 -18.37
N VAL A 177 -2.64 -27.75 -19.11
CA VAL A 177 -1.37 -27.01 -19.17
C VAL A 177 -1.51 -25.75 -20.00
N ALA A 178 -1.21 -24.59 -19.41
CA ALA A 178 -1.26 -23.28 -20.06
C ALA A 178 0.03 -22.49 -19.76
N GLY A 179 0.97 -22.53 -20.72
CA GLY A 179 2.31 -21.99 -20.50
C GLY A 179 3.04 -22.74 -19.37
N ASP A 180 3.46 -22.02 -18.33
CA ASP A 180 4.20 -22.58 -17.19
C ASP A 180 3.30 -22.84 -15.96
N ARG A 181 1.98 -22.81 -16.13
CA ARG A 181 0.96 -23.08 -15.11
C ARG A 181 -0.02 -24.18 -15.52
N VAL A 182 -0.72 -24.72 -14.54
CA VAL A 182 -1.94 -25.50 -14.74
C VAL A 182 -3.17 -24.63 -14.48
N VAL A 183 -4.16 -24.70 -15.34
CA VAL A 183 -5.45 -23.99 -15.25
C VAL A 183 -6.62 -24.97 -15.37
N LEU A 184 -7.85 -24.49 -15.22
CA LEU A 184 -9.08 -25.27 -15.40
C LEU A 184 -9.68 -25.01 -16.79
N GLY A 185 -10.11 -26.07 -17.48
CA GLY A 185 -10.74 -25.98 -18.81
C GLY A 185 -11.75 -27.11 -19.05
N ASP A 186 -12.43 -27.10 -20.18
CA ASP A 186 -13.40 -28.15 -20.54
C ASP A 186 -12.71 -29.47 -20.91
N CYS A 187 -13.23 -30.59 -20.37
CA CYS A 187 -12.65 -31.90 -20.60
C CYS A 187 -12.73 -32.32 -22.06
N ASN A 188 -11.56 -32.62 -22.64
CA ASN A 188 -11.43 -33.15 -23.99
C ASN A 188 -10.44 -34.32 -24.00
N ASP A 189 -10.95 -35.54 -24.21
CA ASP A 189 -10.12 -36.74 -24.16
C ASP A 189 -9.03 -36.81 -25.26
N LYS A 190 -9.14 -36.00 -26.31
CA LYS A 190 -8.17 -35.87 -27.40
C LYS A 190 -7.14 -34.75 -27.16
N ASP A 191 -7.30 -33.95 -26.12
CA ASP A 191 -6.38 -32.85 -25.80
C ASP A 191 -5.23 -33.36 -24.91
N ASN A 192 -4.03 -33.40 -25.50
CA ASN A 192 -2.81 -33.80 -24.82
C ASN A 192 -2.41 -32.83 -23.69
N ALA A 193 -2.82 -31.56 -23.73
CA ALA A 193 -2.55 -30.60 -22.65
C ALA A 193 -3.30 -30.93 -21.36
N GLN A 194 -4.26 -31.86 -21.41
CA GLN A 194 -5.05 -32.34 -20.26
C GLN A 194 -4.55 -33.69 -19.72
N LYS A 195 -3.46 -34.24 -20.27
CA LYS A 195 -2.98 -35.58 -19.95
C LYS A 195 -1.76 -35.53 -19.03
N PHE A 196 -1.92 -36.11 -17.84
CA PHE A 196 -0.92 -36.22 -16.80
C PHE A 196 -0.64 -37.69 -16.49
N THR A 197 0.62 -38.05 -16.34
CA THR A 197 1.08 -39.39 -15.98
C THR A 197 1.70 -39.35 -14.59
N PHE A 198 1.26 -40.27 -13.71
CA PHE A 198 1.89 -40.49 -12.41
C PHE A 198 3.05 -41.48 -12.55
N GLY A 199 4.24 -41.10 -12.09
CA GLY A 199 5.42 -41.97 -12.06
C GLY A 199 6.74 -41.23 -12.27
N GLY A 200 7.83 -41.83 -11.78
CA GLY A 200 9.18 -41.25 -11.73
C GLY A 200 9.62 -40.97 -10.30
N ASP A 201 10.84 -41.38 -9.95
CA ASP A 201 11.39 -41.24 -8.60
C ASP A 201 11.80 -39.79 -8.29
N ALA A 202 11.07 -39.13 -7.38
CA ALA A 202 11.46 -37.85 -6.78
C ALA A 202 12.52 -38.03 -5.65
N GLY A 203 13.50 -38.89 -5.90
CA GLY A 203 14.60 -39.24 -4.98
C GLY A 203 14.35 -40.52 -4.17
N LYS A 204 14.74 -41.68 -4.73
CA LYS A 204 15.15 -42.84 -3.95
C LYS A 204 16.67 -42.99 -4.05
N ASP A 205 17.36 -43.10 -2.93
CA ASP A 205 18.75 -43.57 -2.94
C ASP A 205 18.78 -45.04 -3.34
N ASN A 206 19.63 -45.36 -4.32
CA ASN A 206 20.03 -46.72 -4.63
C ASN A 206 21.51 -46.69 -5.06
N ASP A 207 22.38 -46.49 -4.08
CA ASP A 207 23.82 -46.67 -4.23
C ASP A 207 24.16 -48.15 -4.42
N ARG A 208 24.23 -48.59 -5.69
CA ARG A 208 25.07 -49.69 -6.17
C ARG A 208 25.19 -49.68 -7.70
N GLY A 209 26.41 -49.95 -8.18
CA GLY A 209 26.74 -49.97 -9.60
C GLY A 209 26.16 -51.16 -10.37
N ALA A 210 26.25 -51.09 -11.70
CA ALA A 210 25.68 -52.07 -12.60
C ALA A 210 26.38 -53.45 -12.52
N ASN A 211 25.58 -54.51 -12.56
CA ASN A 211 25.89 -55.68 -13.39
C ASN A 211 24.58 -56.34 -13.90
N SER A 212 24.67 -57.13 -14.95
CA SER A 212 23.53 -57.81 -15.57
C SER A 212 23.46 -59.30 -15.20
N SER A 213 22.24 -59.83 -15.03
CA SER A 213 21.93 -61.26 -15.20
C SER A 213 20.41 -61.49 -15.19
N GLN A 214 19.98 -62.64 -15.71
CA GLN A 214 18.57 -63.02 -15.88
C GLN A 214 18.05 -63.86 -14.70
N GLY A 215 16.72 -63.86 -14.51
CA GLY A 215 16.00 -64.82 -13.66
C GLY A 215 15.85 -64.40 -12.19
N ASN A 216 14.96 -65.03 -11.41
CA ASN A 216 14.02 -66.11 -11.78
C ASN A 216 12.68 -65.98 -11.04
N LYS A 217 11.66 -66.69 -11.52
CA LYS A 217 10.27 -66.69 -11.06
C LYS A 217 10.07 -67.62 -9.86
N SER A 218 9.53 -67.11 -8.75
CA SER A 218 9.04 -67.94 -7.64
C SER A 218 7.88 -67.28 -6.88
N THR A 219 6.84 -68.07 -6.62
CA THR A 219 5.59 -67.67 -5.93
C THR A 219 5.31 -68.61 -4.76
N SER A 220 5.20 -68.07 -3.55
CA SER A 220 4.59 -68.74 -2.40
C SER A 220 4.26 -67.67 -1.32
N SER A 221 3.02 -67.34 -0.95
CA SER A 221 1.89 -68.16 -0.46
C SER A 221 2.00 -68.60 1.00
N SER A 222 1.53 -67.76 1.94
CA SER A 222 0.86 -68.23 3.17
C SER A 222 0.17 -67.08 3.92
N ALA A 223 -1.01 -67.38 4.46
CA ALA A 223 -1.79 -66.63 5.45
C ALA A 223 -2.80 -67.62 6.08
N PRO A 224 -3.53 -67.29 7.15
CA PRO A 224 -3.35 -66.21 8.13
C PRO A 224 -3.16 -66.76 9.57
N ALA A 225 -3.10 -65.88 10.57
CA ALA A 225 -3.39 -66.21 11.97
C ALA A 225 -4.56 -65.34 12.47
N ARG A 226 -5.37 -65.87 13.39
CA ARG A 226 -6.67 -65.32 13.81
C ARG A 226 -6.87 -65.53 15.30
N GLU A 227 -7.13 -64.45 16.04
CA GLU A 227 -7.85 -64.54 17.32
C GLU A 227 -8.92 -63.44 17.46
N THR A 228 -9.91 -63.76 18.29
CA THR A 228 -11.24 -63.13 18.48
C THR A 228 -11.88 -63.83 19.70
N PRO A 229 -12.93 -63.32 20.37
CA PRO A 229 -13.70 -62.09 20.12
C PRO A 229 -13.95 -61.24 21.39
N SER A 230 -14.77 -60.19 21.25
CA SER A 230 -15.89 -59.97 22.19
C SER A 230 -17.10 -59.38 21.44
N ALA A 231 -18.28 -59.64 21.97
CA ALA A 231 -19.60 -59.47 21.35
C ALA A 231 -20.53 -58.73 22.35
N VAL A 232 -21.77 -58.30 22.08
CA VAL A 232 -22.58 -57.94 20.90
C VAL A 232 -23.81 -57.21 21.50
N LEU A 233 -24.38 -56.22 20.82
CA LEU A 233 -25.78 -55.81 21.02
C LEU A 233 -26.32 -55.20 19.71
N ASN A 234 -27.62 -55.39 19.44
CA ASN A 234 -28.22 -55.24 18.10
C ASN A 234 -29.76 -55.01 18.22
N ILE A 235 -30.47 -54.84 17.09
CA ILE A 235 -31.95 -54.80 16.93
C ILE A 235 -32.60 -53.42 17.24
N PRO A 236 -33.49 -52.84 16.39
CA PRO A 236 -33.64 -52.91 14.92
C PRO A 236 -33.96 -51.54 14.25
N ALA A 237 -34.28 -51.53 12.94
CA ALA A 237 -34.80 -50.36 12.21
C ALA A 237 -36.35 -50.34 12.10
N ARG A 238 -36.95 -49.20 11.65
CA ARG A 238 -38.37 -49.13 11.25
C ARG A 238 -38.63 -48.20 10.04
N LEU A 239 -39.50 -48.65 9.13
CA LEU A 239 -40.12 -47.91 8.01
C LEU A 239 -41.27 -47.00 8.54
N VAL A 240 -41.84 -45.99 7.85
CA VAL A 240 -41.98 -45.57 6.43
C VAL A 240 -41.99 -44.01 6.39
N LYS A 241 -42.14 -43.22 5.29
CA LYS A 241 -42.59 -43.37 3.89
C LYS A 241 -42.00 -42.26 2.99
N SER A 242 -42.26 -42.28 1.68
CA SER A 242 -42.03 -41.19 0.70
C SER A 242 -43.32 -40.73 0.00
N VAL A 243 -43.33 -39.49 -0.53
CA VAL A 243 -44.36 -38.88 -1.40
C VAL A 243 -43.66 -37.96 -2.42
N THR A 244 -44.26 -37.77 -3.61
CA THR A 244 -43.63 -37.14 -4.79
C THR A 244 -44.58 -36.15 -5.48
N THR A 245 -44.07 -35.33 -6.42
CA THR A 245 -44.80 -34.50 -7.43
C THR A 245 -45.62 -33.30 -6.89
N SER A 246 -45.83 -32.18 -7.61
CA SER A 246 -45.43 -31.77 -8.99
C SER A 246 -45.48 -30.23 -9.20
N THR A 247 -44.75 -29.73 -10.21
CA THR A 247 -44.85 -28.35 -10.77
C THR A 247 -46.02 -28.18 -11.77
N PRO A 248 -46.52 -26.95 -12.05
CA PRO A 248 -46.17 -26.33 -13.36
C PRO A 248 -46.13 -24.77 -13.47
N LEU A 249 -45.22 -24.32 -14.36
CA LEU A 249 -45.17 -23.19 -15.33
C LEU A 249 -46.10 -21.92 -15.30
N SER A 250 -45.44 -20.75 -15.23
CA SER A 250 -45.28 -19.69 -16.28
C SER A 250 -46.39 -18.70 -16.78
N LEU A 251 -46.08 -17.37 -16.64
CA LEU A 251 -46.25 -16.23 -17.62
C LEU A 251 -47.67 -15.64 -17.92
N PRO A 252 -47.85 -14.44 -18.57
CA PRO A 252 -46.98 -13.24 -18.81
C PRO A 252 -47.66 -11.81 -18.71
N PHE A 253 -46.89 -10.71 -18.94
CA PHE A 253 -47.30 -9.30 -19.31
C PHE A 253 -48.06 -8.43 -18.25
N SER A 254 -48.18 -7.07 -18.31
CA SER A 254 -47.77 -6.01 -19.28
C SER A 254 -47.46 -4.62 -18.63
N THR A 255 -47.42 -3.50 -19.41
CA THR A 255 -46.78 -2.19 -19.12
C THR A 255 -47.70 -0.92 -18.96
N SER A 256 -47.08 0.25 -18.65
CA SER A 256 -47.54 1.67 -18.85
C SER A 256 -48.45 2.31 -17.76
N SER A 257 -48.59 3.66 -17.58
CA SER A 257 -47.85 4.89 -18.01
C SER A 257 -48.38 6.19 -17.31
N ASP A 258 -47.52 7.21 -17.19
CA ASP A 258 -47.68 8.70 -17.11
C ASP A 258 -48.96 9.43 -16.60
N ALA A 259 -48.77 10.51 -15.80
CA ALA A 259 -49.58 11.75 -15.78
C ALA A 259 -48.87 12.93 -15.03
N VAL A 260 -49.26 14.20 -15.28
CA VAL A 260 -48.55 15.44 -14.83
C VAL A 260 -49.52 16.59 -14.47
N CYS A 261 -49.20 17.42 -13.43
CA CYS A 261 -49.49 18.88 -13.24
C CYS A 261 -49.62 19.30 -11.74
N SER A 262 -49.58 20.58 -11.30
CA SER A 262 -48.90 21.84 -11.73
C SER A 262 -49.32 23.03 -10.82
N GLN A 263 -48.46 24.06 -10.67
CA GLN A 263 -48.76 25.43 -10.13
C GLN A 263 -49.11 25.55 -8.61
N LYS A 264 -48.97 26.70 -7.91
CA LYS A 264 -48.41 28.04 -8.22
C LYS A 264 -47.81 28.72 -6.97
N VAL A 265 -46.96 29.74 -7.14
CA VAL A 265 -46.37 30.58 -6.07
C VAL A 265 -47.05 31.96 -6.00
N VAL A 266 -47.12 32.55 -4.80
CA VAL A 266 -47.32 33.99 -4.55
C VAL A 266 -46.35 34.43 -3.44
N THR A 267 -45.79 35.63 -3.56
CA THR A 267 -44.76 36.20 -2.67
C THR A 267 -45.23 37.52 -2.08
N THR A 268 -44.85 37.82 -0.84
CA THR A 268 -44.93 39.17 -0.25
C THR A 268 -43.58 39.52 0.35
N VAL A 269 -43.18 40.79 0.24
CA VAL A 269 -41.89 41.32 0.72
C VAL A 269 -42.17 42.45 1.69
N ASP A 270 -41.38 42.56 2.75
CA ASP A 270 -41.29 43.78 3.56
C ASP A 270 -39.83 44.05 3.96
N THR A 271 -39.46 45.33 4.15
CA THR A 271 -38.05 45.77 4.16
C THR A 271 -37.74 46.72 5.32
N VAL A 272 -36.70 46.43 6.12
CA VAL A 272 -36.16 47.34 7.14
C VAL A 272 -34.63 47.30 7.12
N THR A 273 -33.99 48.47 7.27
CA THR A 273 -32.54 48.66 7.06
C THR A 273 -31.89 49.46 8.18
N THR A 274 -30.86 48.93 8.86
CA THR A 274 -29.86 49.78 9.55
C THR A 274 -28.51 49.08 9.85
N THR A 275 -27.44 49.64 9.29
CA THR A 275 -26.04 49.75 9.79
C THR A 275 -25.29 48.58 10.45
N MET A 276 -24.12 48.26 9.88
CA MET A 276 -23.02 47.43 10.43
C MET A 276 -22.11 48.20 11.42
N PRO A 277 -21.31 47.49 12.23
CA PRO A 277 -19.86 47.52 12.00
C PRO A 277 -19.18 46.12 11.94
N THR A 278 -17.90 46.08 11.60
CA THR A 278 -17.22 44.92 10.99
C THR A 278 -16.31 44.11 11.93
N ALA A 279 -16.48 42.78 11.96
CA ALA A 279 -15.42 41.78 12.28
C ALA A 279 -15.82 40.39 11.76
N TYR A 280 -14.88 39.57 11.28
CA TYR A 280 -15.17 38.29 10.57
C TYR A 280 -14.61 37.04 11.28
N ARG A 281 -15.52 36.18 11.76
CA ARG A 281 -15.45 34.70 12.01
C ARG A 281 -16.79 34.32 12.69
N THR A 282 -17.46 33.18 12.47
CA THR A 282 -17.15 31.93 11.72
C THR A 282 -18.47 31.22 11.32
N VAL A 283 -18.39 30.22 10.41
CA VAL A 283 -19.29 29.05 10.22
C VAL A 283 -20.79 29.13 10.61
N SER A 284 -21.67 28.99 9.61
CA SER A 284 -22.87 28.12 9.58
C SER A 284 -23.48 28.20 8.17
N ALA A 285 -23.84 27.12 7.46
CA ALA A 285 -24.77 26.01 7.76
C ALA A 285 -26.24 26.41 7.55
N THR A 286 -26.94 25.65 6.68
CA THR A 286 -28.38 25.77 6.43
C THR A 286 -29.00 24.38 6.49
N GLU A 287 -29.85 24.15 7.47
CA GLU A 287 -30.74 22.99 7.54
C GLU A 287 -32.20 23.50 7.64
N THR A 288 -33.16 22.64 8.02
CA THR A 288 -34.59 22.93 8.32
C THR A 288 -35.51 23.23 7.11
N LEU A 289 -36.78 22.78 7.06
CA LEU A 289 -37.61 21.97 8.01
C LEU A 289 -38.80 21.28 7.28
N SER A 290 -39.11 20.02 7.62
CA SER A 290 -40.45 19.45 7.98
C SER A 290 -41.73 19.62 7.08
N SER A 291 -42.87 18.92 7.31
CA SER A 291 -43.22 17.63 7.99
C SER A 291 -44.73 17.34 7.89
N THR A 292 -45.15 16.05 7.92
CA THR A 292 -46.50 15.56 8.36
C THR A 292 -46.48 14.02 8.51
N VAL A 293 -47.41 13.34 9.21
CA VAL A 293 -47.82 13.36 10.63
C VAL A 293 -48.63 12.06 10.95
N ASN A 294 -48.64 11.62 12.23
CA ASN A 294 -49.35 10.47 12.84
C ASN A 294 -50.91 10.56 12.78
N PRO A 295 -51.77 9.57 13.21
CA PRO A 295 -51.68 8.63 14.37
C PRO A 295 -52.21 7.16 14.09
N THR A 296 -52.49 6.21 15.02
CA THR A 296 -53.07 6.28 16.40
C THR A 296 -52.97 4.97 17.24
N GLY A 297 -52.75 5.11 18.56
CA GLY A 297 -53.39 4.31 19.65
C GLY A 297 -52.76 2.96 20.10
N THR A 298 -52.95 2.45 21.35
CA THR A 298 -53.49 3.07 22.60
C THR A 298 -53.18 2.23 23.87
N SER A 299 -53.02 2.89 25.04
CA SER A 299 -53.35 2.45 26.43
C SER A 299 -52.87 1.11 27.06
N ALA A 300 -51.79 1.15 27.88
CA ALA A 300 -51.76 1.24 29.37
C ALA A 300 -52.54 0.19 30.29
N PRO A 301 -52.49 0.23 31.67
CA PRO A 301 -51.68 -0.74 32.45
C PRO A 301 -52.25 -1.29 33.81
N GLY A 302 -51.50 -2.18 34.52
CA GLY A 302 -51.67 -2.60 35.94
C GLY A 302 -50.47 -3.46 36.42
N LYS A 303 -49.90 -3.39 37.66
CA LYS A 303 -50.39 -3.50 39.06
C LYS A 303 -50.84 -4.95 39.45
N THR A 304 -50.43 -5.59 40.57
CA THR A 304 -49.53 -5.25 41.71
C THR A 304 -49.13 -6.47 42.59
N ALA A 305 -47.86 -6.49 43.09
CA ALA A 305 -47.40 -6.86 44.45
C ALA A 305 -47.47 -8.31 45.08
N VAL A 306 -46.70 -8.46 46.18
CA VAL A 306 -46.75 -9.44 47.33
C VAL A 306 -45.83 -10.69 47.36
N ALA A 307 -44.63 -10.49 47.95
CA ALA A 307 -43.94 -11.22 49.05
C ALA A 307 -43.94 -12.76 49.31
N SER A 308 -42.80 -13.22 49.90
CA SER A 308 -42.56 -14.43 50.75
C SER A 308 -42.66 -15.84 50.09
N ASP A 309 -42.01 -16.92 50.58
CA ASP A 309 -41.29 -17.16 51.85
C ASP A 309 -40.10 -18.18 51.77
N THR A 310 -39.51 -18.52 52.92
CA THR A 310 -38.34 -19.40 53.20
C THR A 310 -38.27 -20.80 52.58
N GLY A 311 -37.04 -21.33 52.46
CA GLY A 311 -36.75 -22.78 52.44
C GLY A 311 -35.25 -23.11 52.25
N GLY A 312 -34.62 -23.83 53.19
CA GLY A 312 -33.20 -24.24 53.13
C GLY A 312 -32.94 -25.62 53.76
N CYS A 313 -31.73 -26.17 53.57
CA CYS A 313 -31.24 -27.41 54.19
C CYS A 313 -29.70 -27.42 54.29
N ASP A 314 -29.16 -27.92 55.40
CA ASP A 314 -27.73 -27.96 55.74
C ASP A 314 -26.97 -29.19 55.20
N SER A 315 -25.62 -29.16 55.28
CA SER A 315 -24.85 -30.13 56.11
C SER A 315 -23.32 -29.91 56.09
N SER A 316 -22.74 -29.74 57.30
CA SER A 316 -21.44 -30.23 57.85
C SER A 316 -20.36 -30.87 56.93
N SER A 317 -19.04 -30.84 57.20
CA SER A 317 -18.09 -30.15 58.12
C SER A 317 -16.64 -30.61 57.71
N SER A 318 -15.46 -30.37 58.30
CA SER A 318 -14.85 -29.74 59.51
C SER A 318 -13.39 -29.37 59.12
N GLY A 319 -12.51 -28.68 59.87
CA GLY A 319 -12.59 -28.03 61.20
C GLY A 319 -11.22 -28.05 61.93
N GLY A 320 -10.71 -26.89 62.37
CA GLY A 320 -9.56 -26.72 63.30
C GLY A 320 -8.18 -26.44 62.66
N SER A 321 -7.29 -25.61 63.24
CA SER A 321 -7.44 -24.74 64.42
C SER A 321 -6.45 -23.56 64.46
N GLN A 322 -6.88 -22.46 65.09
CA GLN A 322 -6.22 -21.43 65.94
C GLN A 322 -4.67 -21.27 66.01
N ASN A 323 -4.08 -20.14 66.47
CA ASN A 323 -4.40 -18.69 66.58
C ASN A 323 -3.18 -17.97 67.26
N THR A 324 -3.14 -16.63 67.30
CA THR A 324 -2.20 -15.75 68.06
C THR A 324 -0.71 -15.73 67.59
N GLY A 325 0.08 -14.66 67.77
CA GLY A 325 -0.22 -13.27 68.16
C GLY A 325 1.00 -12.49 68.74
N SER A 326 1.09 -11.17 68.48
CA SER A 326 2.04 -10.19 69.10
C SER A 326 3.56 -10.33 68.80
N THR A 327 4.46 -9.34 68.95
CA THR A 327 4.48 -7.85 68.80
C THR A 327 5.95 -7.36 68.80
N ASP A 328 6.22 -6.12 68.33
CA ASP A 328 7.44 -5.31 68.61
C ASP A 328 8.82 -5.84 68.11
N LYS A 329 9.95 -5.10 68.17
CA LYS A 329 10.28 -3.74 67.66
C LYS A 329 11.82 -3.57 67.65
N ASP A 330 12.33 -2.66 66.81
CA ASP A 330 13.70 -2.09 66.80
C ASP A 330 14.88 -3.10 66.61
N GLY A 331 16.05 -2.74 66.06
CA GLY A 331 16.45 -1.53 65.35
C GLY A 331 17.95 -1.54 64.93
N ILE A 332 18.25 -0.94 63.78
CA ILE A 332 19.56 -0.40 63.32
C ILE A 332 20.76 -1.38 63.16
N ASN A 333 21.21 -1.57 61.90
CA ASN A 333 22.63 -1.41 61.52
C ASN A 333 22.81 -1.37 59.98
N GLU A 334 23.59 -0.39 59.50
CA GLU A 334 24.14 -0.24 58.13
C GLU A 334 25.63 0.19 58.31
N PRO A 335 26.54 0.10 57.31
CA PRO A 335 26.34 0.64 55.97
C PRO A 335 26.98 -0.12 54.78
N ALA A 336 26.99 0.54 53.62
CA ALA A 336 27.90 0.35 52.46
C ALA A 336 27.38 -0.38 51.20
N ALA A 337 26.23 0.10 50.69
CA ALA A 337 26.06 0.60 49.31
C ALA A 337 26.73 -0.09 48.09
N VAL A 338 25.88 -0.52 47.14
CA VAL A 338 26.09 -0.23 45.70
C VAL A 338 24.78 0.29 45.08
N THR A 339 24.82 1.55 44.61
CA THR A 339 23.97 2.22 43.59
C THR A 339 22.44 2.00 43.59
N ALA A 340 21.70 3.10 43.78
CA ALA A 340 20.23 3.14 43.78
C ALA A 340 19.58 3.40 42.40
N CYS A 341 18.24 3.33 42.42
CA CYS A 341 17.26 3.48 41.34
C CYS A 341 17.56 4.50 40.21
N GLY A 342 17.33 4.09 38.96
CA GLY A 342 16.90 4.97 37.87
C GLY A 342 15.40 4.87 37.65
N ARG A 343 14.62 5.91 37.98
CA ARG A 343 13.18 5.98 37.68
C ARG A 343 12.96 6.19 36.18
N ASN A 344 12.49 5.18 35.45
CA ASN A 344 11.92 5.41 34.13
C ASN A 344 10.50 5.95 34.26
N ILE A 345 10.35 7.27 34.18
CA ILE A 345 9.06 7.94 34.10
C ILE A 345 8.46 7.62 32.73
N VAL A 346 7.44 6.76 32.70
CA VAL A 346 6.65 6.51 31.48
C VAL A 346 5.95 7.81 31.10
N ARG A 347 6.43 8.46 30.02
CA ARG A 347 5.76 9.62 29.45
C ARG A 347 4.41 9.18 28.87
N PRO A 348 3.27 9.79 29.25
CA PRO A 348 2.02 9.57 28.55
C PRO A 348 2.16 10.09 27.12
N MET A 349 1.91 9.23 26.12
CA MET A 349 1.87 9.65 24.73
C MET A 349 0.74 10.68 24.56
N THR A 350 1.07 11.85 24.02
CA THR A 350 0.07 12.88 23.74
C THR A 350 -0.51 12.60 22.37
N ALA A 351 -1.72 12.02 22.32
CA ALA A 351 -2.41 11.71 21.08
C ALA A 351 -2.76 12.98 20.28
N ALA A 352 -2.72 12.88 18.96
CA ALA A 352 -3.24 13.88 18.02
C ALA A 352 -4.21 13.17 17.07
N ARG A 353 -5.34 13.82 16.73
CA ARG A 353 -6.29 13.28 15.76
C ARG A 353 -5.67 13.28 14.36
N LEU A 354 -5.79 12.15 13.65
CA LEU A 354 -5.80 12.10 12.19
C LEU A 354 -7.25 12.13 11.70
N ALA A 355 -7.45 12.55 10.45
CA ALA A 355 -8.78 12.79 9.87
C ALA A 355 -9.41 11.53 9.25
N ASP A 356 -9.45 10.40 9.98
CA ASP A 356 -10.16 9.16 9.58
C ASP A 356 -10.56 8.29 10.80
N GLY A 357 -10.89 8.90 11.95
CA GLY A 357 -11.39 8.20 13.16
C GLY A 357 -10.46 7.17 13.85
N GLN A 358 -9.38 6.72 13.20
CA GLN A 358 -8.61 5.55 13.63
C GLN A 358 -7.49 5.93 14.61
N HIS A 359 -7.71 5.63 15.88
CA HIS A 359 -6.67 5.65 16.90
C HIS A 359 -5.80 4.38 16.79
N THR A 360 -4.48 4.51 17.01
CA THR A 360 -3.55 3.37 16.94
C THR A 360 -2.58 3.36 18.12
N ALA A 361 -2.62 2.29 18.92
CA ALA A 361 -1.60 1.99 19.94
C ALA A 361 -1.43 0.47 20.20
N ASN A 362 -1.91 -0.38 19.29
CA ASN A 362 -1.75 -1.83 19.40
C ASN A 362 -0.29 -2.25 19.07
N PRO A 363 0.36 -3.19 19.80
CA PRO A 363 1.77 -3.50 19.58
C PRO A 363 2.04 -4.09 18.19
N THR A 364 2.93 -3.45 17.44
CA THR A 364 3.32 -3.85 16.06
C THR A 364 4.58 -4.73 16.01
N ALA A 365 4.92 -5.33 17.14
CA ALA A 365 6.04 -6.24 17.33
C ALA A 365 5.64 -7.35 18.30
N GLU A 366 6.41 -8.44 18.31
CA GLU A 366 6.32 -9.48 19.34
C GLU A 366 6.64 -8.90 20.72
N VAL A 367 5.70 -9.05 21.66
CA VAL A 367 5.78 -8.57 23.05
C VAL A 367 5.31 -9.71 23.97
N PRO A 368 5.89 -9.93 25.16
CA PRO A 368 5.41 -10.95 26.08
C PRO A 368 3.92 -10.77 26.44
N VAL A 369 3.19 -11.88 26.55
CA VAL A 369 1.78 -11.90 26.98
C VAL A 369 1.61 -12.71 28.25
N SER A 370 0.62 -12.34 29.08
CA SER A 370 0.42 -12.97 30.40
C SER A 370 -0.52 -14.18 30.39
N ARG A 371 -1.11 -14.54 29.24
CA ARG A 371 -2.07 -15.67 29.10
C ARG A 371 -1.81 -16.49 27.83
N GLY A 372 -2.32 -17.72 27.82
CA GLY A 372 -2.21 -18.65 26.68
C GLY A 372 -0.97 -19.55 26.73
N SER A 373 -0.78 -20.36 25.69
CA SER A 373 0.33 -21.32 25.56
C SER A 373 1.55 -20.78 24.82
N SER A 374 1.42 -19.64 24.15
CA SER A 374 2.56 -18.85 23.66
C SER A 374 2.93 -17.81 24.72
N ALA A 375 4.23 -17.64 24.99
CA ALA A 375 4.73 -16.57 25.85
C ALA A 375 4.68 -15.18 25.18
N THR A 376 4.33 -15.12 23.89
CA THR A 376 4.50 -13.93 23.03
C THR A 376 3.24 -13.63 22.22
N LEU A 377 2.89 -12.35 22.13
CA LEU A 377 1.90 -11.78 21.22
C LEU A 377 2.29 -12.04 19.76
N SER A 378 1.36 -12.55 18.95
CA SER A 378 1.51 -12.58 17.49
C SER A 378 0.72 -11.41 16.88
N PRO A 379 1.39 -10.34 16.36
CA PRO A 379 0.67 -9.19 15.82
C PRO A 379 -0.19 -9.54 14.59
N THR A 380 0.19 -10.56 13.83
CA THR A 380 -0.58 -11.09 12.69
C THR A 380 -1.83 -11.84 13.14
N ALA A 381 -1.71 -12.74 14.12
CA ALA A 381 -2.86 -13.47 14.65
C ALA A 381 -3.82 -12.55 15.42
N ALA A 382 -3.31 -11.57 16.16
CA ALA A 382 -4.12 -10.58 16.87
C ALA A 382 -4.87 -9.63 15.91
N ALA A 383 -4.23 -9.16 14.84
CA ALA A 383 -4.89 -8.36 13.81
C ALA A 383 -5.91 -9.15 12.99
N ALA A 384 -5.71 -10.46 12.80
CA ALA A 384 -6.70 -11.34 12.19
C ALA A 384 -7.89 -11.63 13.12
N ALA A 385 -7.65 -11.76 14.42
CA ALA A 385 -8.67 -12.04 15.43
C ALA A 385 -9.48 -10.79 15.84
N ASN A 386 -8.90 -9.59 15.73
CA ASN A 386 -9.55 -8.31 16.06
C ASN A 386 -9.49 -7.36 14.85
N GLN A 387 -10.13 -7.79 13.76
CA GLN A 387 -10.28 -6.99 12.54
C GLN A 387 -11.16 -5.75 12.84
N PHE A 388 -10.73 -4.56 12.39
CA PHE A 388 -11.59 -3.37 12.46
C PHE A 388 -12.80 -3.54 11.53
N ASP A 389 -14.00 -3.54 12.10
CA ASP A 389 -15.24 -3.56 11.35
C ASP A 389 -15.48 -2.20 10.66
N ALA A 390 -15.26 -2.17 9.35
CA ALA A 390 -15.52 -1.03 8.47
C ALA A 390 -17.01 -0.82 8.17
N THR A 391 -17.87 -1.79 8.46
CA THR A 391 -19.33 -1.66 8.28
C THR A 391 -20.02 -1.17 9.56
N ALA A 392 -19.25 -0.90 10.62
CA ALA A 392 -19.74 -0.52 11.92
C ALA A 392 -20.40 0.87 11.94
N ARG A 393 -21.71 0.92 12.21
CA ARG A 393 -22.40 2.15 12.64
C ARG A 393 -22.07 2.41 14.10
N ARG A 394 -21.06 3.25 14.32
CA ARG A 394 -20.68 3.82 15.61
C ARG A 394 -21.67 4.95 15.92
N VAL A 395 -22.26 4.94 17.12
CA VAL A 395 -23.22 5.98 17.56
C VAL A 395 -22.55 6.94 18.55
N LEU A 396 -21.53 6.45 19.25
CA LEU A 396 -20.57 7.23 20.03
C LEU A 396 -19.19 6.65 19.71
N GLU A 397 -18.21 7.51 19.49
CA GLU A 397 -16.84 7.14 19.12
C GLU A 397 -15.84 7.69 20.14
N SER A 398 -14.84 6.88 20.51
CA SER A 398 -13.75 7.25 21.41
C SER A 398 -14.23 7.94 22.71
N VAL A 399 -15.35 7.46 23.25
CA VAL A 399 -15.85 7.82 24.58
C VAL A 399 -15.11 7.02 25.64
N ASN A 400 -14.95 7.61 26.82
CA ASN A 400 -14.63 6.86 28.02
C ASN A 400 -15.92 6.32 28.62
N VAL A 401 -15.87 5.08 29.12
CA VAL A 401 -16.95 4.44 29.87
C VAL A 401 -16.62 4.61 31.36
N ARG A 402 -17.32 5.52 32.04
CA ARG A 402 -17.06 5.91 33.44
C ARG A 402 -18.06 5.24 34.38
N ALA A 403 -17.61 4.57 35.44
CA ALA A 403 -18.49 4.03 36.47
C ALA A 403 -19.12 5.16 37.30
N ALA A 404 -20.42 5.08 37.59
CA ALA A 404 -21.18 6.18 38.18
C ALA A 404 -21.15 6.22 39.73
N ALA A 405 -20.53 5.23 40.39
CA ALA A 405 -20.32 5.24 41.84
C ALA A 405 -18.95 5.80 42.24
N ASP A 406 -17.84 5.34 41.64
CA ASP A 406 -16.49 5.84 41.96
C ASP A 406 -15.89 6.87 40.98
N GLY A 407 -16.45 7.00 39.77
CA GLY A 407 -15.99 7.97 38.76
C GLY A 407 -14.71 7.59 37.99
N ARG A 408 -14.20 6.36 38.13
CA ARG A 408 -13.13 5.78 37.30
C ARG A 408 -13.67 5.35 35.94
N CYS A 409 -12.77 5.23 34.97
CA CYS A 409 -13.07 4.77 33.62
C CYS A 409 -12.51 3.36 33.37
N LEU A 410 -13.21 2.59 32.53
CA LEU A 410 -12.70 1.31 32.03
C LEU A 410 -11.34 1.52 31.33
N ALA A 411 -10.40 0.60 31.56
CA ALA A 411 -9.06 0.61 30.99
C ALA A 411 -8.64 -0.81 30.59
N ILE A 412 -7.81 -0.97 29.56
CA ILE A 412 -7.29 -2.29 29.16
C ILE A 412 -5.77 -2.29 28.96
N ASP A 413 -5.14 -3.44 29.17
CA ASP A 413 -3.74 -3.69 28.80
C ASP A 413 -3.69 -4.62 27.58
N PRO A 414 -3.17 -4.18 26.42
CA PRO A 414 -3.13 -4.99 25.19
C PRO A 414 -2.16 -6.19 25.27
N THR A 415 -1.34 -6.29 26.33
CA THR A 415 -0.44 -7.42 26.60
C THR A 415 -1.00 -8.43 27.60
N ALA A 416 -2.11 -8.11 28.28
CA ALA A 416 -2.70 -8.95 29.32
C ALA A 416 -3.62 -10.08 28.80
N GLY A 417 -3.67 -10.28 27.48
CA GLY A 417 -4.45 -11.33 26.81
C GLY A 417 -3.61 -12.54 26.41
N ASP A 418 -4.11 -13.31 25.45
CA ASP A 418 -3.37 -14.36 24.76
C ASP A 418 -2.61 -13.84 23.52
N PHE A 419 -2.00 -14.74 22.76
CA PHE A 419 -1.25 -14.42 21.54
C PHE A 419 -2.07 -13.77 20.41
N ARG A 420 -3.40 -13.78 20.52
CA ARG A 420 -4.37 -13.12 19.62
C ARG A 420 -5.03 -11.91 20.28
N GLN A 421 -4.58 -11.49 21.46
CA GLN A 421 -5.19 -10.44 22.29
C GLN A 421 -6.62 -10.75 22.75
N ASN A 422 -7.00 -12.02 22.76
CA ASN A 422 -8.22 -12.47 23.41
C ASN A 422 -8.01 -12.59 24.91
N LEU A 423 -9.10 -12.50 25.68
CA LEU A 423 -9.10 -12.70 27.13
C LEU A 423 -8.31 -11.64 27.92
N ILE A 424 -8.17 -10.42 27.38
CA ILE A 424 -7.62 -9.26 28.11
C ILE A 424 -8.60 -8.87 29.23
N PRO A 425 -8.18 -8.80 30.51
CA PRO A 425 -9.02 -8.27 31.60
C PRO A 425 -9.32 -6.78 31.45
N VAL A 426 -10.49 -6.34 31.94
CA VAL A 426 -10.89 -4.93 31.96
C VAL A 426 -10.61 -4.31 33.32
N GLY A 427 -9.65 -3.39 33.41
CA GLY A 427 -9.30 -2.64 34.62
C GLY A 427 -10.17 -1.39 34.83
N LEU A 428 -10.01 -0.75 35.99
CA LEU A 428 -10.61 0.55 36.33
C LEU A 428 -9.55 1.58 36.75
N ALA A 429 -9.45 2.69 36.02
CA ALA A 429 -8.41 3.71 36.19
C ALA A 429 -8.96 5.14 36.18
N ALA A 430 -8.16 6.11 36.63
CA ALA A 430 -8.55 7.53 36.55
C ALA A 430 -8.76 7.97 35.08
N CYS A 431 -9.91 8.57 34.80
CA CYS A 431 -10.35 8.92 33.45
C CYS A 431 -9.39 9.88 32.72
N SER A 432 -9.13 9.61 31.44
CA SER A 432 -8.17 10.34 30.63
C SER A 432 -8.35 10.11 29.12
N GLU A 433 -7.64 10.91 28.32
CA GLU A 433 -7.52 10.76 26.86
C GLU A 433 -6.54 9.65 26.42
N ASP A 434 -6.24 8.68 27.29
CA ASP A 434 -5.45 7.50 26.93
C ASP A 434 -6.30 6.55 26.04
N PRO A 435 -5.83 6.15 24.84
CA PRO A 435 -6.53 5.19 23.98
C PRO A 435 -6.91 3.87 24.67
N ALA A 436 -6.16 3.44 25.69
CA ALA A 436 -6.47 2.26 26.51
C ALA A 436 -7.78 2.39 27.31
N GLN A 437 -8.34 3.60 27.43
CA GLN A 437 -9.60 3.89 28.11
C GLN A 437 -10.74 4.28 27.15
N LYS A 438 -10.52 4.16 25.84
CA LYS A 438 -11.47 4.59 24.80
C LYS A 438 -12.24 3.41 24.20
N PHE A 439 -13.54 3.61 24.03
CA PHE A 439 -14.46 2.63 23.46
C PHE A 439 -15.40 3.30 22.45
N ASP A 440 -15.79 2.55 21.44
CA ASP A 440 -16.86 2.89 20.51
C ASP A 440 -18.13 2.10 20.85
N VAL A 441 -19.29 2.76 20.71
CA VAL A 441 -20.61 2.15 20.90
C VAL A 441 -21.19 1.83 19.53
N VAL A 442 -21.08 0.57 19.12
CA VAL A 442 -21.46 0.08 17.79
C VAL A 442 -22.86 -0.53 17.84
N THR A 443 -23.81 0.03 17.08
CA THR A 443 -25.20 -0.48 17.03
C THR A 443 -25.53 -1.26 15.75
N ARG A 444 -24.63 -1.28 14.76
CA ARG A 444 -24.78 -2.08 13.52
C ARG A 444 -23.40 -2.37 12.92
N GLY A 445 -23.21 -3.48 12.21
CA GLY A 445 -21.95 -3.86 11.57
C GLY A 445 -21.90 -5.35 11.19
N ARG A 446 -20.69 -5.89 10.96
CA ARG A 446 -20.41 -7.31 10.65
C ARG A 446 -20.76 -8.24 11.81
N HIS A 447 -20.69 -7.74 13.04
CA HIS A 447 -20.88 -8.52 14.27
C HIS A 447 -22.11 -8.09 15.10
N ILE A 448 -22.98 -7.22 14.55
CA ILE A 448 -24.26 -6.81 15.14
C ILE A 448 -25.20 -6.29 14.03
N ASP A 449 -26.39 -6.86 13.87
CA ASP A 449 -27.32 -6.54 12.77
C ASP A 449 -28.12 -5.24 12.98
N GLY A 450 -28.21 -4.78 14.22
CA GLY A 450 -28.96 -3.61 14.66
C GLY A 450 -30.39 -3.90 15.13
N ALA A 451 -30.72 -5.17 15.38
CA ALA A 451 -31.95 -5.53 16.10
C ALA A 451 -31.87 -5.16 17.60
N ASP A 452 -33.02 -5.27 18.27
CA ASP A 452 -33.19 -5.28 19.74
C ASP A 452 -32.73 -4.04 20.56
N GLY A 453 -32.19 -2.99 19.95
CA GLY A 453 -31.72 -1.80 20.71
C GLY A 453 -30.52 -2.10 21.62
N LYS A 454 -29.60 -2.95 21.14
CA LYS A 454 -28.36 -3.33 21.81
C LYS A 454 -27.15 -2.71 21.11
N ALA A 455 -26.00 -2.69 21.77
CA ALA A 455 -24.73 -2.27 21.21
C ALA A 455 -23.60 -3.24 21.59
N LEU A 456 -22.56 -3.30 20.75
CA LEU A 456 -21.23 -3.77 21.13
C LEU A 456 -20.45 -2.59 21.72
N LEU A 457 -19.69 -2.81 22.80
CA LEU A 457 -18.65 -1.90 23.24
C LEU A 457 -17.31 -2.38 22.69
N VAL A 458 -16.76 -1.67 21.72
CA VAL A 458 -15.54 -2.03 21.00
C VAL A 458 -14.37 -1.21 21.54
N SER A 459 -13.28 -1.84 21.94
CA SER A 459 -12.08 -1.11 22.35
C SER A 459 -11.42 -0.44 21.15
N VAL A 460 -11.22 0.86 21.26
CA VAL A 460 -10.54 1.71 20.27
C VAL A 460 -9.04 1.37 20.17
N LEU A 461 -8.48 0.70 21.17
CA LEU A 461 -7.06 0.30 21.19
C LEU A 461 -6.80 -1.00 20.41
N THR A 462 -7.67 -2.00 20.56
CA THR A 462 -7.43 -3.37 20.04
C THR A 462 -8.43 -3.84 18.99
N ASN A 463 -9.55 -3.12 18.78
CA ASN A 463 -10.76 -3.56 18.06
C ASN A 463 -11.48 -4.79 18.67
N GLY A 464 -11.07 -5.25 19.86
CA GLY A 464 -11.81 -6.30 20.57
C GLY A 464 -13.17 -5.80 21.07
N CYS A 465 -14.13 -6.70 21.20
CA CYS A 465 -15.44 -6.45 21.81
C CYS A 465 -15.42 -6.82 23.30
N LEU A 466 -16.08 -6.02 24.14
CA LEU A 466 -16.34 -6.36 25.54
C LEU A 466 -17.20 -7.63 25.60
N ASN A 467 -16.74 -8.65 26.32
CA ASN A 467 -17.35 -9.97 26.36
C ASN A 467 -17.51 -10.48 27.80
N PHE A 468 -18.72 -10.96 28.11
CA PHE A 468 -19.03 -11.70 29.34
C PHE A 468 -18.99 -13.22 29.11
N ASP A 469 -18.47 -13.99 30.06
CA ASP A 469 -18.56 -15.46 30.05
C ASP A 469 -18.80 -15.98 31.48
N SER A 470 -20.06 -16.32 31.77
CA SER A 470 -20.52 -16.83 33.08
C SER A 470 -19.87 -18.15 33.51
N ARG A 471 -19.17 -18.86 32.61
CA ARG A 471 -18.47 -20.12 32.89
C ARG A 471 -17.05 -19.91 33.42
N ARG A 472 -16.57 -18.66 33.45
CA ARG A 472 -15.24 -18.30 33.96
C ARG A 472 -15.22 -18.17 35.49
N PRO A 473 -14.06 -18.35 36.13
CA PRO A 473 -13.88 -18.00 37.54
C PRO A 473 -14.21 -16.52 37.80
N GLN A 474 -14.70 -16.22 39.01
CA GLN A 474 -15.17 -14.87 39.36
C GLN A 474 -14.11 -13.78 39.11
N GLY A 475 -14.48 -12.77 38.33
CA GLY A 475 -13.59 -11.68 37.92
C GLY A 475 -12.66 -12.00 36.73
N ASP A 476 -12.67 -13.23 36.22
CA ASP A 476 -12.27 -13.53 34.83
C ASP A 476 -13.49 -13.64 33.89
N THR A 477 -14.68 -13.34 34.41
CA THR A 477 -15.97 -13.33 33.72
C THR A 477 -16.12 -12.20 32.70
N VAL A 478 -15.26 -11.17 32.75
CA VAL A 478 -15.33 -9.98 31.89
C VAL A 478 -13.98 -9.74 31.22
N THR A 479 -13.95 -9.76 29.89
CA THR A 479 -12.72 -9.58 29.10
C THR A 479 -12.98 -8.85 27.78
N LEU A 480 -11.94 -8.36 27.12
CA LEU A 480 -11.95 -8.06 25.69
C LEU A 480 -11.66 -9.33 24.90
N PHE A 481 -12.42 -9.55 23.84
CA PHE A 481 -12.35 -10.72 22.97
C PHE A 481 -12.77 -10.37 21.54
N SER A 482 -12.30 -11.13 20.56
CA SER A 482 -12.69 -11.07 19.15
C SER A 482 -14.19 -10.81 18.97
N CYS A 483 -14.54 -9.76 18.22
CA CYS A 483 -15.94 -9.46 17.94
C CYS A 483 -16.62 -10.63 17.21
N GLY A 484 -17.85 -10.93 17.63
CA GLY A 484 -18.59 -12.12 17.19
C GLY A 484 -18.23 -13.42 17.92
N GLY A 485 -17.48 -13.35 19.04
CA GLY A 485 -17.33 -14.46 19.99
C GLY A 485 -16.50 -15.67 19.54
N ARG A 486 -15.85 -15.63 18.36
CA ARG A 486 -14.87 -16.64 17.92
C ARG A 486 -13.46 -16.09 18.00
N ALA A 487 -12.52 -16.87 18.56
CA ALA A 487 -11.11 -16.49 18.74
C ALA A 487 -10.31 -16.27 17.43
N ASP A 488 -10.95 -16.36 16.26
CA ASP A 488 -10.39 -16.11 14.94
C ASP A 488 -10.99 -14.86 14.25
N GLY A 489 -11.90 -14.14 14.90
CA GLY A 489 -12.55 -12.94 14.34
C GLY A 489 -13.63 -13.22 13.28
N GLU A 490 -13.83 -14.48 12.87
CA GLU A 490 -14.79 -14.87 11.83
C GLU A 490 -16.19 -15.18 12.40
N GLY A 491 -16.52 -14.57 13.55
CA GLY A 491 -17.80 -14.71 14.24
C GLY A 491 -18.92 -13.82 13.68
N GLN A 492 -20.16 -14.22 13.91
CA GLN A 492 -21.36 -13.38 13.75
C GLN A 492 -21.82 -12.90 15.14
N THR A 493 -22.91 -12.13 15.22
CA THR A 493 -23.46 -11.60 16.49
C THR A 493 -23.53 -12.67 17.61
N THR A 494 -22.96 -12.38 18.78
CA THR A 494 -23.05 -13.21 20.00
C THR A 494 -23.71 -12.45 21.14
N MET A 495 -24.61 -13.10 21.88
CA MET A 495 -25.30 -12.50 23.03
C MET A 495 -24.34 -12.12 24.18
N SER A 496 -23.16 -12.75 24.25
CA SER A 496 -22.12 -12.48 25.25
C SER A 496 -21.44 -11.11 25.12
N GLN A 497 -21.63 -10.42 23.99
CA GLN A 497 -21.00 -9.12 23.69
C GLN A 497 -22.01 -7.98 23.51
N LEU A 498 -23.31 -8.26 23.60
CA LEU A 498 -24.39 -7.28 23.41
C LEU A 498 -24.88 -6.73 24.74
N PHE A 499 -24.97 -5.40 24.84
CA PHE A 499 -25.47 -4.66 26.00
C PHE A 499 -26.61 -3.71 25.58
N PRO A 500 -27.70 -3.54 26.37
CA PRO A 500 -28.78 -2.61 26.05
C PRO A 500 -28.28 -1.17 25.86
N PHE A 501 -28.71 -0.50 24.78
CA PHE A 501 -28.34 0.89 24.50
C PHE A 501 -29.49 1.68 23.87
N SER A 502 -30.09 2.57 24.66
CA SER A 502 -31.24 3.41 24.27
C SER A 502 -30.87 4.73 23.61
N GLY A 503 -29.58 4.98 23.32
CA GLY A 503 -29.09 6.30 22.87
C GLY A 503 -28.81 7.31 24.01
N ASN A 504 -29.05 6.93 25.26
CA ASN A 504 -28.74 7.75 26.43
C ASN A 504 -27.22 7.86 26.68
N LYS A 505 -26.79 8.93 27.37
CA LYS A 505 -25.42 9.07 27.89
C LYS A 505 -25.11 8.21 29.12
N THR A 506 -26.08 7.42 29.57
CA THR A 506 -25.93 6.41 30.63
C THR A 506 -26.33 5.04 30.09
N ILE A 507 -25.58 4.02 30.49
CA ILE A 507 -25.77 2.62 30.09
C ILE A 507 -25.67 1.72 31.33
N VAL A 508 -26.51 0.69 31.40
CA VAL A 508 -26.33 -0.44 32.32
C VAL A 508 -25.70 -1.55 31.51
N LEU A 509 -24.51 -2.02 31.92
CA LEU A 509 -23.79 -3.07 31.22
C LEU A 509 -24.36 -4.45 31.60
N GLN A 510 -25.59 -4.71 31.17
CA GLN A 510 -26.26 -6.00 31.28
C GLN A 510 -25.97 -6.83 30.01
N PRO A 511 -25.12 -7.87 30.02
CA PRO A 511 -24.95 -8.75 28.87
C PRO A 511 -26.28 -9.44 28.49
N ALA A 512 -26.51 -9.61 27.19
CA ALA A 512 -27.71 -10.28 26.67
C ALA A 512 -27.68 -11.82 26.79
N SER A 513 -26.59 -12.40 27.33
CA SER A 513 -26.52 -13.82 27.68
C SER A 513 -27.16 -14.11 29.05
N ASP A 514 -27.26 -15.39 29.40
CA ASP A 514 -27.68 -15.85 30.74
C ASP A 514 -29.05 -15.30 31.20
N ASP A 515 -29.93 -14.98 30.25
CA ASP A 515 -31.24 -14.33 30.43
C ASP A 515 -31.18 -12.96 31.14
N GLY A 516 -30.06 -12.24 31.05
CA GLY A 516 -29.86 -10.94 31.68
C GLY A 516 -29.77 -10.99 33.22
N LYS A 517 -29.50 -12.16 33.80
CA LYS A 517 -29.39 -12.34 35.27
C LYS A 517 -28.23 -11.57 35.90
N PHE A 518 -27.19 -11.28 35.10
CA PHE A 518 -25.98 -10.60 35.54
C PHE A 518 -25.87 -9.20 34.94
N CYS A 519 -25.33 -8.28 35.73
CA CYS A 519 -24.91 -6.95 35.31
C CYS A 519 -23.43 -6.78 35.64
N LEU A 520 -22.68 -6.06 34.80
CA LEU A 520 -21.29 -5.74 35.09
C LEU A 520 -21.22 -4.63 36.15
N VAL A 521 -20.26 -4.73 37.08
CA VAL A 521 -20.12 -3.84 38.25
C VAL A 521 -18.70 -3.33 38.41
N GLU A 522 -18.52 -2.14 38.97
CA GLU A 522 -17.21 -1.74 39.50
C GLU A 522 -16.77 -2.68 40.65
N ASP A 523 -15.58 -3.26 40.51
CA ASP A 523 -14.84 -3.93 41.60
C ASP A 523 -13.55 -3.11 41.87
N LYS A 524 -12.81 -3.47 42.91
CA LYS A 524 -11.69 -2.66 43.43
C LYS A 524 -10.64 -2.31 42.36
N ASP A 525 -10.29 -3.26 41.50
CA ASP A 525 -9.21 -3.10 40.51
C ASP A 525 -9.65 -3.36 39.05
N ARG A 526 -10.86 -3.91 38.84
CA ARG A 526 -11.36 -4.38 37.53
C ARG A 526 -12.88 -4.32 37.40
N LEU A 527 -13.38 -4.48 36.17
CA LEU A 527 -14.80 -4.65 35.91
C LEU A 527 -15.22 -6.09 36.30
N GLY A 528 -16.15 -6.19 37.25
CA GLY A 528 -16.70 -7.46 37.74
C GLY A 528 -18.10 -7.76 37.19
N SER A 529 -18.78 -8.72 37.80
CA SER A 529 -20.16 -9.11 37.46
C SER A 529 -20.95 -9.55 38.70
N ALA A 530 -22.13 -8.98 38.90
CA ALA A 530 -23.05 -9.26 40.01
C ALA A 530 -24.49 -9.47 39.48
N GLY A 531 -25.46 -9.75 40.35
CA GLY A 531 -26.87 -9.81 39.98
C GLY A 531 -27.45 -8.41 39.72
N CYS A 532 -28.25 -8.23 38.68
CA CYS A 532 -28.80 -6.92 38.33
C CYS A 532 -29.77 -6.37 39.39
N ASP A 533 -29.48 -5.18 39.93
CA ASP A 533 -30.31 -4.44 40.88
C ASP A 533 -30.47 -2.95 40.55
N ASN A 534 -29.72 -2.43 39.56
CA ASN A 534 -29.67 -1.03 39.12
C ASN A 534 -29.11 -0.05 40.18
N GLN A 535 -28.27 -0.50 41.10
CA GLN A 535 -27.46 0.39 41.94
C GLN A 535 -26.37 1.11 41.11
N LYS A 536 -25.76 2.14 41.69
CA LYS A 536 -24.86 3.06 40.96
C LYS A 536 -23.60 2.39 40.39
N ASP A 537 -23.14 1.32 41.03
CA ASP A 537 -22.02 0.47 40.60
C ASP A 537 -22.31 -0.33 39.32
N GLN A 538 -23.59 -0.46 38.93
CA GLN A 538 -24.05 -1.07 37.67
C GLN A 538 -24.30 -0.05 36.54
N VAL A 539 -24.22 1.25 36.85
CA VAL A 539 -24.50 2.34 35.93
C VAL A 539 -23.19 2.96 35.44
N PHE A 540 -23.06 3.09 34.12
CA PHE A 540 -21.89 3.70 33.48
C PHE A 540 -22.31 4.92 32.67
N GLU A 541 -21.51 5.99 32.73
CA GLU A 541 -21.65 7.22 31.96
C GLU A 541 -20.73 7.18 30.74
N LEU A 542 -21.23 7.61 29.59
CA LEU A 542 -20.50 7.67 28.32
C LEU A 542 -20.05 9.12 28.10
N VAL A 543 -18.74 9.38 28.28
CA VAL A 543 -18.20 10.74 28.46
C VAL A 543 -16.94 11.02 27.63
N GLU A 544 -16.75 12.28 27.25
CA GLU A 544 -15.52 12.81 26.63
C GLU A 544 -14.69 13.54 27.71
N VAL A 545 -13.37 13.33 27.77
CA VAL A 545 -12.53 13.74 28.92
C VAL A 545 -11.40 14.68 28.48
N LEU A 546 -11.78 15.73 27.74
CA LEU A 546 -10.88 16.73 27.18
C LEU A 546 -10.01 17.42 28.25
N LYS A 547 -8.72 17.04 28.34
CA LYS A 547 -7.73 17.79 29.12
C LYS A 547 -7.40 19.10 28.42
N SER A 548 -7.63 20.23 29.10
CA SER A 548 -7.30 21.55 28.54
C SER A 548 -5.79 21.76 28.45
N THR A 549 -5.34 22.36 27.34
CA THR A 549 -3.91 22.58 27.06
C THR A 549 -3.27 23.64 27.97
N ALA A 550 -4.07 24.41 28.71
CA ALA A 550 -3.63 25.55 29.53
C ALA A 550 -2.65 25.15 30.65
N ASP A 551 -2.93 24.06 31.37
CA ASP A 551 -2.14 23.62 32.54
C ASP A 551 -0.71 23.15 32.20
N LYS A 552 -0.44 22.88 30.92
CA LYS A 552 0.87 22.41 30.43
C LYS A 552 1.81 23.59 30.17
N LEU A 553 1.32 24.66 29.54
CA LEU A 553 2.12 25.84 29.14
C LEU A 553 2.63 26.66 30.33
N LEU A 554 1.93 26.63 31.47
CA LEU A 554 2.33 27.34 32.69
C LEU A 554 3.54 26.71 33.41
N ARG A 555 3.94 25.48 33.06
CA ARG A 555 5.08 24.80 33.71
C ARG A 555 6.38 24.99 32.93
N ASP A 556 6.34 24.73 31.62
CA ASP A 556 7.51 24.78 30.73
C ASP A 556 8.10 26.21 30.63
N SER A 557 7.30 27.24 30.93
CA SER A 557 7.71 28.65 30.94
C SER A 557 8.71 29.04 32.06
N VAL A 558 8.94 28.17 33.06
CA VAL A 558 9.74 28.50 34.26
C VAL A 558 11.20 28.03 34.15
N GLU A 559 11.49 26.95 33.42
CA GLU A 559 12.84 26.34 33.41
C GLU A 559 13.86 27.06 32.50
N TRP A 560 13.43 27.72 31.42
CA TRP A 560 14.37 28.31 30.46
C TRP A 560 15.07 29.59 30.99
N GLY A 561 14.60 30.16 32.10
CA GLY A 561 15.12 31.40 32.69
C GLY A 561 16.43 31.27 33.50
N ARG A 562 17.02 30.08 33.63
CA ARG A 562 18.20 29.83 34.50
C ARG A 562 19.27 28.94 33.87
N SER A 563 19.94 29.40 32.81
CA SER A 563 21.29 28.90 32.49
C SER A 563 22.21 29.94 31.83
N THR A 564 23.23 30.35 32.60
CA THR A 564 24.55 30.83 32.18
C THR A 564 24.68 31.78 30.99
N SER A 565 24.77 33.08 31.29
CA SER A 565 25.68 33.98 30.59
C SER A 565 27.13 33.76 31.07
N SER A 566 28.13 33.97 30.20
CA SER A 566 29.36 34.75 30.51
C SER A 566 30.49 34.62 29.46
N SER A 567 31.37 35.62 29.47
CA SER A 567 32.69 35.72 28.83
C SER A 567 32.76 36.04 27.32
N THR A 568 33.66 36.97 27.01
CA THR A 568 33.96 37.53 25.68
C THR A 568 35.48 37.56 25.49
N ALA A 569 35.97 37.14 24.32
CA ALA A 569 37.36 37.38 23.91
C ALA A 569 37.52 37.38 22.38
N GLN A 570 38.16 38.43 21.88
CA GLN A 570 38.84 38.55 20.58
C GLN A 570 40.37 38.63 20.89
N PRO A 571 41.35 38.58 19.94
CA PRO A 571 41.27 39.24 18.62
C PRO A 571 42.10 38.70 17.42
N ASP A 572 41.87 39.36 16.28
CA ASP A 572 42.78 39.74 15.17
C ASP A 572 43.45 38.73 14.18
N LEU A 573 43.86 39.32 13.04
CA LEU A 573 44.44 38.72 11.83
C LEU A 573 45.98 38.85 11.79
N ARG A 574 46.63 38.09 10.88
CA ARG A 574 47.56 38.67 9.86
C ARG A 574 48.11 37.65 8.83
N HIS A 575 48.31 38.14 7.60
CA HIS A 575 49.32 37.73 6.58
C HIS A 575 49.28 36.31 5.96
N LEU A 576 49.66 36.08 4.69
CA LEU A 576 49.73 36.95 3.49
C LEU A 576 49.81 36.11 2.18
N LEU A 577 49.28 36.68 1.09
CA LEU A 577 49.62 36.45 -0.33
C LEU A 577 49.20 35.16 -1.08
N VAL A 578 49.25 35.29 -2.41
CA VAL A 578 48.75 34.40 -3.48
C VAL A 578 49.82 34.29 -4.56
N ILE A 579 49.91 33.17 -5.29
CA ILE A 579 50.39 33.11 -6.69
C ILE A 579 49.83 31.85 -7.39
N GLN A 580 49.62 31.93 -8.71
CA GLN A 580 49.19 30.83 -9.59
C GLN A 580 50.34 30.42 -10.54
N THR A 581 50.32 29.20 -11.11
CA THR A 581 50.22 28.94 -12.59
C THR A 581 50.61 27.51 -13.01
N ASN A 582 50.14 27.10 -14.19
CA ASN A 582 50.57 25.98 -15.07
C ASN A 582 51.33 26.59 -16.29
N PRO A 583 51.82 25.86 -17.35
CA PRO A 583 51.82 24.42 -17.68
C PRO A 583 53.21 23.90 -18.17
N THR A 584 53.30 22.72 -18.81
CA THR A 584 53.92 22.49 -20.17
C THR A 584 53.86 21.02 -20.65
N ASN A 585 54.17 20.77 -21.94
CA ASN A 585 54.31 19.46 -22.62
C ASN A 585 55.76 19.21 -23.06
N ALA A 586 56.20 17.95 -23.25
CA ALA A 586 57.21 17.53 -24.26
C ALA A 586 57.28 16.00 -24.45
N SER A 587 58.01 15.55 -25.49
CA SER A 587 58.03 14.21 -26.12
C SER A 587 59.25 13.30 -25.81
N HIS A 588 59.11 12.00 -26.13
CA HIS A 588 60.06 10.96 -26.68
C HIS A 588 61.57 11.29 -26.86
N PRO A 589 62.52 10.28 -26.85
CA PRO A 589 62.49 9.13 -27.79
C PRO A 589 63.25 7.77 -27.49
N THR A 590 62.93 6.73 -28.30
CA THR A 590 63.75 5.64 -28.94
C THR A 590 64.78 4.70 -28.23
N ASN A 591 64.58 3.37 -28.47
CA ASN A 591 65.49 2.33 -29.05
C ASN A 591 66.46 1.39 -28.25
N GLN A 592 65.99 0.13 -28.07
CA GLN A 592 66.54 -1.16 -28.60
C GLN A 592 67.69 -2.00 -27.89
N PRO A 593 67.88 -3.32 -28.22
CA PRO A 593 68.22 -4.44 -27.28
C PRO A 593 69.56 -5.16 -27.67
N PRO A 594 69.88 -6.50 -27.56
CA PRO A 594 69.22 -7.76 -27.09
C PRO A 594 70.06 -8.52 -25.99
N ALA A 595 70.14 -9.86 -25.76
CA ALA A 595 69.74 -11.10 -26.47
C ALA A 595 69.71 -12.41 -25.60
N ASN A 596 69.27 -13.52 -26.22
CA ASN A 596 69.61 -14.96 -26.01
C ASN A 596 69.45 -15.69 -24.64
N ALA A 597 68.30 -16.36 -24.45
CA ALA A 597 68.05 -17.84 -24.39
C ALA A 597 68.94 -18.80 -23.53
N PRO A 598 68.46 -20.00 -23.06
CA PRO A 598 67.27 -20.74 -23.55
C PRO A 598 66.33 -21.46 -22.54
N ASP A 599 65.16 -21.84 -23.08
CA ASP A 599 64.37 -23.10 -22.92
C ASP A 599 63.48 -23.52 -21.72
N ALA A 600 62.42 -24.23 -22.14
CA ALA A 600 61.62 -25.30 -21.48
C ALA A 600 60.71 -25.01 -20.26
N ALA A 601 59.46 -24.59 -20.52
CA ALA A 601 58.27 -25.44 -20.32
C ALA A 601 56.96 -24.73 -20.77
N GLN A 602 56.00 -25.47 -21.35
CA GLN A 602 54.70 -24.93 -21.78
C GLN A 602 53.59 -25.19 -20.75
N VAL A 603 52.81 -24.16 -20.41
CA VAL A 603 51.44 -24.30 -19.90
C VAL A 603 50.55 -23.27 -20.61
N MET A 604 49.49 -23.74 -21.28
CA MET A 604 48.57 -22.91 -22.06
C MET A 604 47.52 -22.25 -21.14
N ALA A 605 47.65 -20.94 -20.90
CA ALA A 605 46.58 -20.15 -20.28
C ALA A 605 45.50 -19.78 -21.32
N THR A 606 44.22 -19.89 -20.94
CA THR A 606 43.08 -19.76 -21.87
C THR A 606 42.77 -18.31 -22.25
N PRO A 607 42.18 -18.06 -23.45
CA PRO A 607 42.01 -16.69 -23.99
C PRO A 607 40.99 -15.80 -23.25
N VAL A 608 40.37 -16.28 -22.16
CA VAL A 608 39.32 -15.57 -21.42
C VAL A 608 39.85 -14.31 -20.73
N ALA A 609 41.08 -14.34 -20.19
CA ALA A 609 41.62 -13.24 -19.39
C ALA A 609 41.79 -11.92 -20.17
N VAL A 610 42.15 -11.99 -21.45
CA VAL A 610 42.39 -10.80 -22.30
C VAL A 610 41.07 -10.08 -22.63
N ALA A 611 39.98 -10.82 -22.82
CA ALA A 611 38.67 -10.24 -23.13
C ALA A 611 38.11 -9.41 -21.95
N VAL A 612 38.34 -9.84 -20.71
CA VAL A 612 37.84 -9.14 -19.51
C VAL A 612 38.49 -7.77 -19.33
N LEU A 613 39.82 -7.66 -19.53
CA LEU A 613 40.52 -6.37 -19.46
C LEU A 613 40.02 -5.39 -20.53
N ALA A 614 39.78 -5.85 -21.76
CA ALA A 614 39.27 -5.00 -22.83
C ALA A 614 37.83 -4.53 -22.57
N ALA A 615 36.96 -5.44 -22.08
CA ALA A 615 35.54 -5.15 -21.82
C ALA A 615 35.32 -4.15 -20.67
N VAL A 616 36.19 -4.14 -19.65
CA VAL A 616 36.07 -3.25 -18.47
C VAL A 616 36.97 -2.01 -18.57
N GLY A 617 38.20 -2.14 -19.05
CA GLY A 617 39.18 -1.05 -19.06
C GLY A 617 38.79 0.13 -19.95
N VAL A 618 38.31 -0.15 -21.18
CA VAL A 618 37.92 0.90 -22.15
C VAL A 618 36.76 1.77 -21.67
N PRO A 619 35.62 1.25 -21.18
CA PRO A 619 34.55 2.10 -20.66
C PRO A 619 34.94 2.85 -19.38
N VAL A 620 35.78 2.28 -18.50
CA VAL A 620 36.29 2.98 -17.32
C VAL A 620 37.19 4.17 -17.71
N LEU A 621 38.12 3.98 -18.65
CA LEU A 621 38.97 5.06 -19.16
C LEU A 621 38.14 6.17 -19.83
N THR A 622 37.12 5.77 -20.60
CA THR A 622 36.22 6.70 -21.30
C THR A 622 35.34 7.49 -20.33
N ALA A 623 34.82 6.85 -19.28
CA ALA A 623 34.09 7.52 -18.21
C ALA A 623 35.00 8.51 -17.45
N GLY A 624 36.25 8.13 -17.17
CA GLY A 624 37.26 9.02 -16.60
C GLY A 624 37.47 10.29 -17.44
N LEU A 625 37.69 10.14 -18.75
CA LEU A 625 37.87 11.26 -19.68
C LEU A 625 36.64 12.19 -19.78
N ILE A 626 35.43 11.69 -19.54
CA ILE A 626 34.19 12.48 -19.56
C ILE A 626 33.91 13.18 -18.22
N LEU A 627 34.25 12.52 -17.10
CA LEU A 627 33.94 12.99 -15.73
C LEU A 627 35.04 13.87 -15.12
N VAL A 628 36.33 13.66 -15.45
CA VAL A 628 37.45 14.46 -14.92
C VAL A 628 37.30 15.97 -15.22
N PRO A 629 36.88 16.42 -16.42
CA PRO A 629 36.58 17.83 -16.69
C PRO A 629 35.35 18.37 -15.93
N ARG A 630 34.55 17.49 -15.30
CA ARG A 630 33.24 17.81 -14.69
C ARG A 630 33.20 17.60 -13.18
N ARG A 631 34.30 17.90 -12.48
CA ARG A 631 34.37 17.96 -11.01
C ARG A 631 33.22 18.78 -10.38
N GLY A 632 32.68 19.78 -11.07
CA GLY A 632 31.50 20.53 -10.63
C GLY A 632 30.25 19.66 -10.46
N PHE A 633 29.90 18.84 -11.46
CA PHE A 633 28.76 17.91 -11.36
C PHE A 633 29.02 16.80 -10.34
N LEU A 634 30.22 16.22 -10.33
CA LEU A 634 30.60 15.18 -9.37
C LEU A 634 30.55 15.66 -7.91
N LYS A 635 30.79 16.95 -7.66
CA LYS A 635 30.53 17.61 -6.37
C LYS A 635 29.04 17.84 -6.13
N ALA A 636 28.31 18.39 -7.11
CA ALA A 636 26.89 18.71 -6.98
C ALA A 636 26.01 17.47 -6.70
N THR A 637 26.26 16.35 -7.38
CA THR A 637 25.59 15.06 -7.15
C THR A 637 26.18 14.29 -5.95
N GLY A 638 26.97 14.96 -5.11
CA GLY A 638 27.67 14.39 -3.96
C GLY A 638 27.62 15.23 -2.69
N ALA A 639 26.77 16.26 -2.66
CA ALA A 639 26.51 17.13 -1.51
C ALA A 639 25.01 17.19 -1.21
N ALA A 640 24.62 17.66 -0.03
CA ALA A 640 23.22 17.92 0.30
C ALA A 640 22.70 19.19 -0.41
N HIS A 641 23.50 20.26 -0.39
CA HIS A 641 23.23 21.51 -1.09
C HIS A 641 24.29 21.76 -2.16
N ALA A 642 23.86 22.15 -3.36
CA ALA A 642 24.75 22.40 -4.49
C ALA A 642 24.40 23.70 -5.22
N VAL A 643 25.41 24.41 -5.73
CA VAL A 643 25.24 25.54 -6.65
C VAL A 643 25.89 25.19 -7.98
N LEU A 644 25.13 25.23 -9.07
CA LEU A 644 25.66 24.97 -10.42
C LEU A 644 26.34 26.24 -10.98
N PRO A 645 27.62 26.17 -11.41
CA PRO A 645 28.39 27.33 -11.88
C PRO A 645 28.04 27.78 -13.32
N LYS A 646 27.01 27.18 -13.92
CA LYS A 646 26.58 27.37 -15.32
C LYS A 646 25.05 27.37 -15.33
N PRO A 647 24.38 28.23 -16.12
CA PRO A 647 22.92 28.27 -16.16
C PRO A 647 22.31 26.93 -16.58
N VAL A 648 21.25 26.49 -15.89
CA VAL A 648 20.67 25.15 -16.10
C VAL A 648 20.09 24.94 -17.51
N SER A 649 19.53 25.98 -18.13
CA SER A 649 19.06 25.96 -19.52
C SER A 649 20.20 25.84 -20.55
N ARG A 650 21.45 26.07 -20.14
CA ARG A 650 22.64 26.04 -21.01
C ARG A 650 23.49 24.78 -20.84
N LEU A 651 23.02 23.77 -20.09
CA LEU A 651 23.68 22.47 -20.03
C LEU A 651 23.77 21.84 -21.43
N ASP A 652 24.99 21.45 -21.81
CA ASP A 652 25.29 20.95 -23.14
C ASP A 652 25.17 19.42 -23.24
N GLY A 653 25.24 18.87 -24.46
CA GLY A 653 25.10 17.44 -24.68
C GLY A 653 26.14 16.57 -23.96
N ARG A 654 27.30 17.11 -23.58
CA ARG A 654 28.30 16.41 -22.76
C ARG A 654 27.98 16.53 -21.26
N ASP A 655 27.38 17.64 -20.81
CA ASP A 655 26.85 17.78 -19.44
C ASP A 655 25.74 16.76 -19.17
N VAL A 656 24.79 16.64 -20.11
CA VAL A 656 23.72 15.65 -20.09
C VAL A 656 24.27 14.22 -20.02
N VAL A 657 25.29 13.90 -20.84
CA VAL A 657 25.95 12.58 -20.80
C VAL A 657 26.63 12.33 -19.44
N ALA A 658 27.22 13.34 -18.80
CA ALA A 658 27.81 13.16 -17.48
C ALA A 658 26.75 12.89 -16.39
N ILE A 659 25.59 13.58 -16.44
CA ILE A 659 24.45 13.31 -15.55
C ILE A 659 23.92 11.88 -15.76
N LEU A 660 23.78 11.44 -17.02
CA LEU A 660 23.38 10.06 -17.34
C LEU A 660 24.39 9.02 -16.86
N LEU A 661 25.70 9.27 -17.01
CA LEU A 661 26.76 8.40 -16.49
C LEU A 661 26.73 8.30 -14.95
N LEU A 662 26.39 9.38 -14.25
CA LEU A 662 26.21 9.36 -12.79
C LEU A 662 24.98 8.54 -12.37
N ILE A 663 23.87 8.63 -13.13
CA ILE A 663 22.68 7.78 -12.94
C ILE A 663 23.00 6.30 -13.19
N VAL A 664 23.83 5.98 -14.19
CA VAL A 664 24.28 4.60 -14.47
C VAL A 664 25.26 4.11 -13.39
N ALA A 665 26.19 4.93 -12.93
CA ALA A 665 27.08 4.60 -11.82
C ALA A 665 26.29 4.29 -10.53
N LYS A 666 25.23 5.07 -10.27
CA LYS A 666 24.28 4.85 -9.17
C LYS A 666 23.46 3.56 -9.32
N LEU A 667 23.15 3.14 -10.56
CA LEU A 667 22.54 1.82 -10.81
C LEU A 667 23.52 0.69 -10.47
N LEU A 668 24.76 0.80 -10.93
CA LEU A 668 25.81 -0.18 -10.65
C LEU A 668 26.11 -0.27 -9.15
N GLN A 669 26.15 0.86 -8.44
CA GLN A 669 26.25 0.88 -6.98
C GLN A 669 25.09 0.11 -6.32
N ARG A 670 23.86 0.27 -6.79
CA ARG A 670 22.70 -0.50 -6.25
C ARG A 670 22.81 -1.99 -6.52
N VAL A 671 23.23 -2.38 -7.73
CA VAL A 671 23.43 -3.81 -8.11
C VAL A 671 24.58 -4.45 -7.32
N LEU A 672 25.61 -3.69 -6.96
CA LEU A 672 26.75 -4.14 -6.17
C LEU A 672 26.56 -4.03 -4.64
N GLY A 673 25.37 -3.63 -4.16
CA GLY A 673 25.11 -3.44 -2.72
C GLY A 673 25.82 -2.23 -2.08
N LEU A 674 26.36 -1.31 -2.89
CA LEU A 674 27.12 -0.12 -2.48
C LEU A 674 26.29 1.17 -2.45
N ALA A 675 25.02 1.12 -2.84
CA ALA A 675 24.11 2.27 -2.74
C ALA A 675 23.57 2.43 -1.31
N PRO A 676 23.25 3.66 -0.86
CA PRO A 676 22.53 3.86 0.39
C PRO A 676 21.21 3.08 0.41
N PRO A 677 20.83 2.45 1.53
CA PRO A 677 19.54 1.79 1.65
C PRO A 677 18.40 2.81 1.55
N LEU A 678 17.27 2.38 0.98
CA LEU A 678 16.04 3.15 1.00
C LEU A 678 15.35 2.88 2.35
N VAL A 679 15.56 3.78 3.31
CA VAL A 679 15.13 3.61 4.71
C VAL A 679 13.63 3.92 4.84
N PRO A 680 12.81 3.04 5.45
CA PRO A 680 11.43 3.36 5.83
C PRO A 680 11.38 4.55 6.79
N SER A 681 10.44 5.47 6.58
CA SER A 681 10.19 6.57 7.54
C SER A 681 9.67 6.02 8.89
N PRO A 682 9.83 6.75 10.01
CA PRO A 682 9.46 6.25 11.34
C PRO A 682 7.98 5.83 11.49
N ASP A 683 7.08 6.46 10.74
CA ASP A 683 5.65 6.15 10.65
C ASP A 683 5.33 4.88 9.83
N ARG A 684 6.31 4.36 9.07
CA ARG A 684 6.19 3.30 8.06
C ARG A 684 5.11 3.57 7.00
N LEU A 685 4.78 4.84 6.73
CA LEU A 685 3.90 5.26 5.63
C LEU A 685 4.69 5.63 4.34
N GLY A 686 6.01 5.74 4.46
CA GLY A 686 6.88 6.12 3.36
C GLY A 686 8.35 5.81 3.63
N PHE A 687 9.21 6.69 3.14
CA PHE A 687 10.65 6.53 3.12
C PHE A 687 11.34 7.84 3.50
N ASP A 688 12.35 7.75 4.35
CA ASP A 688 13.21 8.89 4.66
C ASP A 688 14.10 9.19 3.46
N LEU A 689 13.90 10.36 2.87
CA LEU A 689 14.70 10.88 1.77
C LEU A 689 15.61 12.00 2.29
N PRO A 690 16.90 12.03 1.90
CA PRO A 690 17.80 13.09 2.33
C PRO A 690 17.28 14.45 1.85
N ALA A 691 17.35 15.46 2.70
CA ALA A 691 17.10 16.84 2.31
C ALA A 691 18.17 17.27 1.29
N LEU A 692 17.78 17.38 0.02
CA LEU A 692 18.64 17.78 -1.08
C LEU A 692 18.14 19.07 -1.70
N SER A 693 19.03 19.98 -2.05
CA SER A 693 18.71 21.10 -2.93
C SER A 693 19.83 21.46 -3.90
N VAL A 694 19.43 22.00 -5.05
CA VAL A 694 20.34 22.53 -6.06
C VAL A 694 19.85 23.89 -6.53
N THR A 695 20.74 24.88 -6.53
CA THR A 695 20.48 26.23 -7.04
C THR A 695 21.31 26.47 -8.29
N SER A 696 20.75 27.19 -9.25
CA SER A 696 21.41 27.59 -10.49
C SER A 696 20.88 28.95 -10.94
N THR A 697 21.56 29.55 -11.92
CA THR A 697 20.95 30.61 -12.72
C THR A 697 20.16 30.01 -13.88
N LEU A 698 19.17 30.76 -14.37
CA LEU A 698 18.42 30.45 -15.56
C LEU A 698 18.70 31.53 -16.62
N ALA A 699 19.03 31.10 -17.84
CA ALA A 699 19.18 31.97 -19.00
C ALA A 699 18.08 31.64 -20.01
N ILE A 700 17.41 32.65 -20.55
CA ILE A 700 16.33 32.50 -21.53
C ILE A 700 16.68 33.41 -22.71
N ASP A 701 16.62 32.87 -23.92
CA ASP A 701 16.81 33.62 -25.18
C ASP A 701 15.77 33.20 -26.22
N ASP A 702 15.70 33.93 -27.33
CA ASP A 702 14.74 33.66 -28.41
C ASP A 702 14.91 32.27 -29.03
N GLY A 703 16.09 31.66 -28.90
CA GLY A 703 16.35 30.28 -29.30
C GLY A 703 15.67 29.26 -28.39
N ASP A 704 15.46 29.57 -27.10
CA ASP A 704 14.62 28.77 -26.20
C ASP A 704 13.13 28.99 -26.48
N LEU A 705 12.70 30.23 -26.77
CA LEU A 705 11.33 30.53 -27.19
C LEU A 705 10.97 29.72 -28.46
N GLN A 706 11.82 29.79 -29.49
CA GLN A 706 11.65 29.02 -30.74
C GLN A 706 11.66 27.50 -30.51
N ARG A 707 12.46 26.97 -29.57
CA ARG A 707 12.45 25.54 -29.22
C ARG A 707 11.15 25.10 -28.55
N PHE A 708 10.60 25.93 -27.65
CA PHE A 708 9.32 25.68 -27.02
C PHE A 708 8.20 25.70 -28.06
N ASP A 709 8.09 26.78 -28.84
CA ASP A 709 7.08 26.95 -29.88
C ASP A 709 7.13 25.81 -30.93
N ALA A 710 8.34 25.44 -31.39
CA ALA A 710 8.50 24.31 -32.32
C ALA A 710 8.18 22.94 -31.69
N ALA A 711 8.13 22.84 -30.36
CA ALA A 711 7.72 21.65 -29.62
C ALA A 711 6.21 21.65 -29.31
N THR A 712 5.58 22.78 -29.02
CA THR A 712 4.12 22.88 -28.72
C THR A 712 3.26 23.08 -29.96
N SER A 713 3.60 24.04 -30.82
CA SER A 713 2.85 24.45 -32.04
C SER A 713 3.64 24.15 -33.33
N PRO A 714 3.74 22.87 -33.76
CA PRO A 714 4.52 22.48 -34.94
C PRO A 714 3.84 22.81 -36.27
N GLU A 715 2.56 23.19 -36.22
CA GLU A 715 1.67 23.50 -37.36
C GLU A 715 1.47 25.01 -37.52
N ALA A 716 2.13 25.83 -36.69
CA ALA A 716 2.13 27.28 -36.89
C ALA A 716 2.64 27.61 -38.31
N PRO A 717 1.91 28.42 -39.10
CA PRO A 717 2.37 28.84 -40.41
C PRO A 717 3.74 29.52 -40.34
N LYS A 718 4.50 29.47 -41.44
CA LYS A 718 5.67 30.34 -41.59
C LYS A 718 5.22 31.81 -41.51
N PRO A 719 6.03 32.72 -40.94
CA PRO A 719 5.71 34.13 -40.81
C PRO A 719 5.91 34.88 -42.14
N ASP A 720 5.24 34.42 -43.21
CA ASP A 720 5.30 35.02 -44.55
C ASP A 720 4.46 36.32 -44.63
N ARG A 721 3.73 36.66 -43.55
CA ARG A 721 3.11 37.97 -43.31
C ARG A 721 3.00 38.23 -41.80
N PRO A 722 3.27 39.45 -41.29
CA PRO A 722 2.90 39.80 -39.92
C PRO A 722 1.36 39.76 -39.76
N PRO A 723 0.83 39.32 -38.60
CA PRO A 723 -0.62 39.37 -38.33
C PRO A 723 -1.10 40.82 -38.28
N ALA A 724 -2.33 41.07 -38.75
CA ALA A 724 -2.89 42.43 -38.82
C ALA A 724 -3.13 43.05 -37.43
N ASP A 725 -3.46 42.21 -36.44
CA ASP A 725 -3.72 42.60 -35.06
C ASP A 725 -2.65 42.00 -34.12
N GLY A 726 -2.09 42.83 -33.24
CA GLY A 726 -0.86 42.56 -32.49
C GLY A 726 -0.94 41.57 -31.32
N ASN A 727 -1.88 40.62 -31.34
CA ASN A 727 -2.18 39.74 -30.19
C ASN A 727 -1.94 38.23 -30.44
N ASN A 728 -1.28 37.87 -31.54
CA ASN A 728 -1.07 36.47 -31.96
C ASN A 728 0.25 35.88 -31.39
N SER A 729 0.40 35.87 -30.07
CA SER A 729 1.56 35.28 -29.38
C SER A 729 1.25 33.87 -28.85
N ASN A 730 2.07 32.88 -29.23
CA ASN A 730 1.98 31.52 -28.67
C ASN A 730 2.07 31.53 -27.13
N ASN A 731 1.34 30.66 -26.43
CA ASN A 731 1.32 30.59 -24.98
C ASN A 731 2.52 29.81 -24.44
N ARG A 732 3.45 30.53 -23.80
CA ARG A 732 4.69 29.98 -23.25
C ARG A 732 4.73 29.83 -21.73
N SER A 733 3.60 29.87 -21.01
CA SER A 733 3.62 29.85 -19.52
C SER A 733 4.39 28.65 -18.93
N LEU A 734 4.43 27.51 -19.63
CA LEU A 734 5.17 26.30 -19.21
C LEU A 734 6.65 26.27 -19.68
N LEU A 735 7.18 27.35 -20.26
CA LEU A 735 8.57 27.48 -20.70
C LEU A 735 9.54 27.42 -19.52
N ILE A 736 9.27 28.17 -18.45
CA ILE A 736 10.13 28.22 -17.26
C ILE A 736 10.21 26.84 -16.61
N ALA A 737 9.07 26.14 -16.46
CA ALA A 737 9.01 24.76 -16.02
C ALA A 737 9.90 23.83 -16.86
N ALA A 738 9.81 23.94 -18.19
CA ALA A 738 10.61 23.13 -19.10
C ALA A 738 12.11 23.44 -18.98
N LEU A 739 12.51 24.70 -18.85
CA LEU A 739 13.92 25.10 -18.74
C LEU A 739 14.54 24.83 -17.35
N ALA A 740 13.75 24.84 -16.28
CA ALA A 740 14.17 24.51 -14.91
C ALA A 740 14.33 22.99 -14.69
N ASN A 741 13.58 22.18 -15.43
CA ASN A 741 13.54 20.71 -15.37
C ASN A 741 14.91 19.98 -15.24
N PRO A 742 16.04 20.40 -15.84
CA PRO A 742 17.30 19.68 -15.68
C PRO A 742 17.85 19.66 -14.25
N LEU A 743 17.37 20.53 -13.34
CA LEU A 743 17.70 20.44 -11.91
C LEU A 743 17.18 19.14 -11.27
N MET A 744 16.00 18.66 -11.67
CA MET A 744 15.49 17.34 -11.24
C MET A 744 16.46 16.23 -11.65
N SER A 745 16.98 16.26 -12.88
CA SER A 745 17.98 15.27 -13.33
C SER A 745 19.27 15.31 -12.50
N VAL A 746 19.69 16.48 -12.00
CA VAL A 746 20.85 16.62 -11.10
C VAL A 746 20.54 16.10 -9.69
N LEU A 747 19.38 16.43 -9.11
CA LEU A 747 18.96 15.90 -7.80
C LEU A 747 18.83 14.38 -7.83
N LEU A 748 18.20 13.83 -8.86
CA LEU A 748 18.00 12.39 -9.02
C LEU A 748 19.29 11.62 -9.30
N ALA A 749 20.30 12.28 -9.90
CA ALA A 749 21.65 11.76 -10.06
C ALA A 749 22.49 11.80 -8.76
N ASN A 750 21.99 12.40 -7.67
CA ASN A 750 22.72 12.47 -6.40
C ASN A 750 22.95 11.05 -5.81
N ARG A 751 24.21 10.76 -5.47
CA ARG A 751 24.65 9.45 -4.95
C ARG A 751 24.10 9.12 -3.57
N HIS A 752 23.68 10.13 -2.79
CA HIS A 752 23.14 9.95 -1.44
C HIS A 752 21.62 9.71 -1.42
N LEU A 753 20.92 10.00 -2.53
CA LEU A 753 19.49 9.70 -2.67
C LEU A 753 19.30 8.21 -3.00
N PRO A 754 18.67 7.39 -2.14
CA PRO A 754 18.47 5.95 -2.40
C PRO A 754 17.50 5.64 -3.56
N ILE A 755 16.73 6.62 -4.04
CA ILE A 755 15.83 6.48 -5.19
C ILE A 755 16.62 6.48 -6.52
N HIS A 756 16.24 5.59 -7.45
CA HIS A 756 16.80 5.51 -8.80
C HIS A 756 15.81 6.06 -9.86
N PRO A 757 16.26 6.91 -10.81
CA PRO A 757 15.33 7.59 -11.73
C PRO A 757 15.06 6.90 -13.07
N LEU A 758 15.75 5.82 -13.43
CA LEU A 758 15.46 5.15 -14.71
C LEU A 758 14.10 4.45 -14.65
N GLY A 759 13.23 4.78 -15.60
CA GLY A 759 11.84 4.30 -15.60
C GLY A 759 10.91 5.02 -14.63
N ALA A 760 11.39 5.98 -13.83
CA ALA A 760 10.53 6.82 -13.01
C ALA A 760 9.62 7.71 -13.88
N VAL A 761 8.43 8.03 -13.36
CA VAL A 761 7.40 8.80 -14.08
C VAL A 761 6.86 9.94 -13.21
N ASN A 762 6.51 11.06 -13.83
CA ASN A 762 5.74 12.12 -13.19
C ASN A 762 4.27 11.66 -13.08
N THR A 763 3.68 11.77 -11.88
CA THR A 763 2.29 11.36 -11.59
C THR A 763 1.38 12.55 -11.34
N ARG A 764 1.87 13.60 -10.66
CA ARG A 764 1.14 14.83 -10.37
C ARG A 764 2.07 16.04 -10.50
N ASN A 765 1.56 17.17 -10.95
CA ASN A 765 2.36 18.39 -11.06
C ASN A 765 1.49 19.63 -10.85
N THR A 766 1.90 20.49 -9.92
CA THR A 766 1.24 21.78 -9.66
C THR A 766 2.18 22.90 -10.03
N PHE A 767 1.73 23.79 -10.92
CA PHE A 767 2.45 24.99 -11.33
C PHE A 767 1.76 26.22 -10.74
N THR A 768 2.52 27.13 -10.14
CA THR A 768 2.00 28.37 -9.55
C THR A 768 2.63 29.56 -10.26
N PHE A 769 1.84 30.28 -11.04
CA PHE A 769 2.24 31.46 -11.78
C PHE A 769 1.98 32.70 -10.91
N VAL A 770 3.02 33.15 -10.19
CA VAL A 770 2.94 34.32 -9.29
C VAL A 770 3.05 35.62 -10.10
N ASP A 771 3.86 35.62 -11.15
CA ASP A 771 3.82 36.61 -12.23
C ASP A 771 3.62 35.88 -13.57
N PRO A 772 2.35 35.67 -14.01
CA PRO A 772 2.05 34.94 -15.24
C PRO A 772 2.63 35.61 -16.50
N GLU A 773 2.68 36.94 -16.51
CA GLU A 773 3.20 37.70 -17.64
C GLU A 773 4.71 37.50 -17.78
N ALA A 774 5.46 37.49 -16.67
CA ALA A 774 6.87 37.10 -16.64
C ALA A 774 7.11 35.63 -17.01
N CYS A 775 6.16 34.73 -16.75
CA CYS A 775 6.24 33.34 -17.17
C CYS A 775 6.02 33.15 -18.68
N ARG A 776 5.11 33.93 -19.28
CA ARG A 776 4.73 33.83 -20.70
C ARG A 776 5.62 34.65 -21.65
N ASP A 777 6.10 35.82 -21.22
CA ASP A 777 6.95 36.73 -22.03
C ASP A 777 8.23 37.17 -21.27
N PRO A 778 9.06 36.22 -20.79
CA PRO A 778 10.19 36.51 -19.88
C PRO A 778 11.25 37.45 -20.48
N THR A 779 11.55 37.35 -21.78
CA THR A 779 12.59 38.17 -22.42
C THR A 779 12.19 39.66 -22.48
N ARG A 780 10.90 39.95 -22.60
CA ARG A 780 10.33 41.30 -22.52
C ARG A 780 10.19 41.81 -21.09
N VAL A 781 9.68 40.98 -20.19
CA VAL A 781 9.26 41.39 -18.83
C VAL A 781 10.42 41.46 -17.84
N LEU A 782 11.38 40.53 -17.92
CA LEU A 782 12.48 40.41 -16.96
C LEU A 782 13.70 41.23 -17.37
N ASP A 783 14.48 41.67 -16.39
CA ASP A 783 15.73 42.40 -16.59
C ASP A 783 16.86 41.43 -17.01
N PRO A 784 17.40 41.53 -18.25
CA PRO A 784 18.44 40.63 -18.73
C PRO A 784 19.81 40.86 -18.06
N THR A 785 19.99 41.97 -17.34
CA THR A 785 21.24 42.28 -16.61
C THR A 785 21.31 41.57 -15.24
N ARG A 786 20.17 41.14 -14.71
CA ARG A 786 20.04 40.48 -13.39
C ARG A 786 19.58 39.04 -13.59
N GLY A 787 20.54 38.12 -13.52
CA GLY A 787 20.31 36.70 -13.79
C GLY A 787 19.16 36.11 -12.96
N ILE A 788 18.24 35.43 -13.65
CA ILE A 788 17.14 34.69 -13.02
C ILE A 788 17.75 33.59 -12.13
N THR A 789 17.28 33.49 -10.90
CA THR A 789 17.68 32.43 -9.96
C THR A 789 16.63 31.33 -9.96
N VAL A 790 17.07 30.08 -10.02
CA VAL A 790 16.20 28.90 -9.93
C VAL A 790 16.77 27.92 -8.92
N SER A 791 15.93 27.47 -8.00
CA SER A 791 16.24 26.38 -7.07
C SER A 791 15.32 25.19 -7.31
N ALA A 792 15.80 24.01 -6.93
CA ALA A 792 14.99 22.82 -6.79
C ALA A 792 15.39 22.07 -5.50
N SER A 793 14.42 21.50 -4.79
CA SER A 793 14.62 20.72 -3.58
C SER A 793 13.75 19.46 -3.54
N LEU A 794 14.20 18.45 -2.79
CA LEU A 794 13.43 17.25 -2.45
C LEU A 794 13.86 16.70 -1.09
N GLY A 795 13.00 15.89 -0.47
CA GLY A 795 13.32 15.16 0.75
C GLY A 795 13.38 16.02 2.02
N GLY A 796 13.89 15.41 3.10
CA GLY A 796 13.88 15.98 4.44
C GLY A 796 12.57 15.70 5.20
N PRO A 797 12.53 16.02 6.52
CA PRO A 797 11.43 15.58 7.40
C PRO A 797 10.02 16.07 7.01
N ALA A 798 9.92 17.19 6.28
CA ALA A 798 8.65 17.73 5.80
C ALA A 798 8.19 17.13 4.46
N HIS A 799 9.08 16.44 3.71
CA HIS A 799 8.79 15.90 2.39
C HIS A 799 9.35 14.47 2.21
N PRO A 800 8.92 13.50 3.05
CA PRO A 800 9.30 12.10 2.89
C PRO A 800 8.74 11.50 1.58
N GLY A 801 9.31 10.40 1.12
CA GLY A 801 8.79 9.66 -0.03
C GLY A 801 7.59 8.81 0.37
N ARG A 802 6.36 9.22 0.06
CA ARG A 802 5.14 8.47 0.37
C ARG A 802 5.13 7.12 -0.34
N ARG A 803 4.78 6.04 0.36
CA ARG A 803 4.61 4.72 -0.27
C ARG A 803 3.32 4.69 -1.09
N VAL A 804 3.40 4.21 -2.33
CA VAL A 804 2.25 4.02 -3.22
C VAL A 804 2.23 2.62 -3.86
N LYS A 805 1.10 2.25 -4.48
CA LYS A 805 0.80 0.90 -5.02
C LYS A 805 1.85 0.32 -5.97
N ARG A 806 2.66 1.17 -6.61
CA ARG A 806 3.67 0.81 -7.60
C ARG A 806 5.11 1.17 -7.19
N GLY A 807 5.34 1.80 -6.05
CA GLY A 807 6.67 2.26 -5.66
C GLY A 807 6.65 3.37 -4.61
N VAL A 808 7.62 4.28 -4.67
CA VAL A 808 7.68 5.50 -3.86
C VAL A 808 7.32 6.70 -4.72
N GLU A 809 6.38 7.52 -4.23
CA GLU A 809 6.06 8.83 -4.81
C GLU A 809 6.63 9.92 -3.90
N PHE A 810 7.41 10.83 -4.46
CA PHE A 810 8.08 11.90 -3.73
C PHE A 810 8.03 13.19 -4.53
N GLU A 811 8.05 14.32 -3.84
CA GLU A 811 7.88 15.63 -4.45
C GLU A 811 9.23 16.31 -4.69
N ILE A 812 9.30 17.04 -5.80
CA ILE A 812 10.40 17.94 -6.14
C ILE A 812 9.81 19.33 -6.29
N ALA A 813 10.13 20.21 -5.35
CA ALA A 813 9.72 21.60 -5.35
C ALA A 813 10.74 22.44 -6.13
N PHE A 814 10.27 23.37 -6.94
CA PHE A 814 11.06 24.37 -7.66
C PHE A 814 10.57 25.77 -7.31
N GLU A 815 11.51 26.70 -7.16
CA GLU A 815 11.23 28.13 -7.01
C GLU A 815 12.08 28.91 -8.00
N VAL A 816 11.46 29.88 -8.70
CA VAL A 816 12.13 30.75 -9.65
C VAL A 816 11.91 32.20 -9.23
N ALA A 817 13.02 32.89 -8.95
CA ALA A 817 13.05 34.29 -8.59
C ALA A 817 13.79 35.12 -9.64
N ALA A 818 13.21 36.24 -10.04
CA ALA A 818 13.72 37.10 -11.11
C ALA A 818 13.51 38.58 -10.78
N LEU A 819 14.31 39.46 -11.39
CA LEU A 819 14.02 40.90 -11.38
C LEU A 819 13.15 41.25 -12.59
N ARG A 820 11.99 41.85 -12.35
CA ARG A 820 11.15 42.45 -13.39
C ARG A 820 11.71 43.83 -13.76
N ARG A 821 11.63 44.23 -15.03
CA ARG A 821 12.14 45.53 -15.48
C ARG A 821 11.41 46.66 -14.76
N GLY A 822 12.15 47.49 -14.02
CA GLY A 822 11.63 48.61 -13.23
C GLY A 822 11.50 48.33 -11.73
N ASP A 823 11.53 47.06 -11.30
CA ASP A 823 11.54 46.71 -9.88
C ASP A 823 12.96 46.85 -9.29
N THR A 824 13.07 46.97 -7.97
CA THR A 824 14.33 47.21 -7.25
C THR A 824 14.99 45.96 -6.67
N SER A 825 14.24 44.87 -6.48
CA SER A 825 14.71 43.60 -5.92
C SER A 825 14.02 42.39 -6.56
N PRO A 826 14.71 41.23 -6.72
CA PRO A 826 14.10 40.05 -7.31
C PRO A 826 12.95 39.49 -6.47
N THR A 827 11.89 39.05 -7.15
CA THR A 827 10.71 38.44 -6.53
C THR A 827 10.48 37.02 -7.09
N VAL A 828 9.75 36.18 -6.35
CA VAL A 828 9.37 34.84 -6.84
C VAL A 828 8.28 34.99 -7.88
N ILE A 829 8.59 34.65 -9.14
CA ILE A 829 7.66 34.75 -10.28
C ILE A 829 6.91 33.43 -10.53
N PHE A 830 7.50 32.30 -10.11
CA PHE A 830 7.00 30.97 -10.45
C PHE A 830 7.40 29.94 -9.39
N ARG A 831 6.48 29.02 -9.09
CA ARG A 831 6.72 27.82 -8.28
C ARG A 831 6.23 26.58 -9.03
N GLN A 832 6.83 25.43 -8.75
CA GLN A 832 6.32 24.14 -9.22
C GLN A 832 6.52 23.07 -8.16
N VAL A 833 5.55 22.19 -7.95
CA VAL A 833 5.71 20.95 -7.16
C VAL A 833 5.38 19.76 -8.04
N GLY A 834 6.40 18.98 -8.39
CA GLY A 834 6.25 17.78 -9.23
C GLY A 834 6.40 16.50 -8.42
N ALA A 835 5.35 15.68 -8.37
CA ALA A 835 5.38 14.35 -7.78
C ALA A 835 5.94 13.33 -8.78
N VAL A 836 7.00 12.64 -8.37
CA VAL A 836 7.69 11.62 -9.16
C VAL A 836 7.52 10.26 -8.50
N LEU A 837 6.99 9.31 -9.25
CA LEU A 837 6.92 7.90 -8.88
C LEU A 837 8.15 7.16 -9.40
N ALA A 838 8.99 6.69 -8.48
CA ALA A 838 10.01 5.68 -8.77
C ALA A 838 9.47 4.28 -8.42
N TYR A 839 9.50 3.37 -9.40
CA TYR A 839 9.00 2.01 -9.19
C TYR A 839 9.87 1.23 -8.20
N LEU A 840 9.21 0.50 -7.29
CA LEU A 840 9.84 -0.43 -6.35
C LEU A 840 9.19 -1.81 -6.48
N PRO A 841 9.93 -2.90 -6.17
CA PRO A 841 9.33 -4.20 -5.90
C PRO A 841 8.19 -4.10 -4.88
N ARG A 842 7.11 -4.89 -5.07
CA ARG A 842 5.88 -4.77 -4.26
C ARG A 842 6.16 -5.00 -2.77
N ASP A 843 7.02 -5.98 -2.52
CA ASP A 843 7.62 -6.49 -1.30
C ASP A 843 8.59 -5.53 -0.58
N THR A 844 9.06 -4.45 -1.22
CA THR A 844 9.92 -3.46 -0.55
C THR A 844 9.20 -2.91 0.68
N GLN A 845 9.87 -2.78 1.82
CA GLN A 845 9.29 -2.20 3.04
C GLN A 845 9.46 -0.66 3.07
N PRO A 846 8.48 0.12 3.55
CA PRO A 846 7.18 -0.35 4.01
C PRO A 846 6.30 -0.75 2.82
N LEU A 847 5.53 -1.83 2.99
CA LEU A 847 4.54 -2.26 1.98
C LEU A 847 3.52 -1.15 1.72
N TYR A 848 3.00 -1.10 0.49
CA TYR A 848 1.84 -0.24 0.21
C TYR A 848 0.62 -0.79 0.93
N ARG A 849 0.22 -0.12 2.00
CA ARG A 849 -1.16 -0.08 2.44
C ARG A 849 -1.91 0.78 1.42
N SER A 850 -2.95 0.22 0.81
CA SER A 850 -4.03 1.08 0.36
C SER A 850 -4.55 1.80 1.60
N ALA A 851 -4.60 3.14 1.54
CA ALA A 851 -5.70 3.82 2.20
C ALA A 851 -7.00 3.16 1.69
N ARG A 852 -8.06 3.19 2.48
CA ARG A 852 -9.39 3.08 1.87
C ARG A 852 -9.52 4.18 0.81
N ASP A 853 -10.38 3.98 -0.16
CA ASP A 853 -10.69 5.02 -1.16
C ASP A 853 -11.64 6.07 -0.53
N ASP A 854 -11.25 6.60 0.64
CA ASP A 854 -11.87 7.70 1.37
C ASP A 854 -11.24 9.02 0.87
N ASP A 855 -11.53 9.34 -0.39
CA ASP A 855 -11.22 10.63 -1.05
C ASP A 855 -12.05 10.79 -2.37
N ASP A 856 -13.23 10.16 -2.44
CA ASP A 856 -14.31 10.61 -3.34
C ASP A 856 -14.93 11.88 -2.73
N ASP A 857 -14.20 12.99 -2.85
CA ASP A 857 -14.74 14.35 -2.67
C ASP A 857 -15.98 14.50 -3.58
N ASP A 858 -17.09 15.02 -3.06
CA ASP A 858 -18.33 15.32 -3.81
C ASP A 858 -18.16 16.54 -4.77
N ASP A 859 -16.97 16.71 -5.37
CA ASP A 859 -16.65 17.68 -6.42
C ASP A 859 -17.28 17.18 -7.74
N LEU A 860 -18.60 17.37 -7.84
CA LEU A 860 -19.49 17.00 -8.95
C LEU A 860 -18.77 16.93 -10.31
N GLU A 861 -18.74 15.74 -10.92
CA GLU A 861 -18.11 15.46 -12.22
C GLU A 861 -18.35 16.62 -13.20
N PRO A 862 -17.29 17.32 -13.66
CA PRO A 862 -17.46 18.50 -14.49
C PRO A 862 -18.29 18.20 -15.73
N ALA A 863 -19.09 19.17 -16.18
CA ALA A 863 -19.84 19.06 -17.42
C ALA A 863 -18.87 19.12 -18.62
N TRP A 864 -18.24 17.98 -18.93
CA TRP A 864 -17.22 17.85 -19.96
C TRP A 864 -17.77 18.20 -21.34
N MET A 865 -17.19 19.23 -21.94
CA MET A 865 -17.54 19.67 -23.27
C MET A 865 -16.54 19.07 -24.26
N SER A 866 -17.06 18.28 -25.21
CA SER A 866 -16.28 17.83 -26.36
C SER A 866 -15.86 19.05 -27.18
N ALA A 867 -14.56 19.32 -27.25
CA ALA A 867 -14.04 20.30 -28.21
C ALA A 867 -13.96 19.63 -29.58
N ASP A 868 -15.11 19.53 -30.25
CA ASP A 868 -15.34 18.64 -31.39
C ASP A 868 -14.26 18.77 -32.49
N GLY A 869 -13.43 17.72 -32.58
CA GLY A 869 -12.35 17.59 -33.55
C GLY A 869 -10.97 18.10 -33.11
N GLU A 870 -10.81 18.65 -31.90
CA GLU A 870 -9.50 19.10 -31.41
C GLU A 870 -8.65 17.96 -30.84
N ILE A 871 -7.40 17.88 -31.31
CA ILE A 871 -6.52 16.73 -31.13
C ILE A 871 -5.13 17.17 -30.66
N VAL A 872 -4.71 16.66 -29.50
CA VAL A 872 -3.32 16.67 -29.05
C VAL A 872 -2.56 15.56 -29.78
N GLU A 873 -2.00 15.89 -30.96
CA GLU A 873 -1.17 14.97 -31.72
C GLU A 873 0.31 15.05 -31.29
N LEU A 874 0.93 13.88 -31.08
CA LEU A 874 2.31 13.69 -30.69
C LEU A 874 2.92 12.57 -31.54
N GLY A 875 3.59 12.95 -32.63
CA GLY A 875 4.30 12.03 -33.51
C GLY A 875 5.60 11.46 -32.89
N MET A 876 6.17 10.43 -33.52
CA MET A 876 7.32 9.66 -32.98
C MET A 876 8.58 10.47 -32.64
N ARG A 877 8.74 11.70 -33.18
CA ARG A 877 9.86 12.63 -32.88
C ARG A 877 9.53 13.69 -31.83
N ALA A 878 8.29 13.76 -31.33
CA ALA A 878 7.85 14.78 -30.37
C ALA A 878 8.69 14.84 -29.08
N PRO A 879 9.02 13.72 -28.40
CA PRO A 879 9.87 13.75 -27.20
C PRO A 879 11.29 14.28 -27.45
N ALA A 880 11.84 14.06 -28.65
CA ALA A 880 13.17 14.55 -29.00
C ALA A 880 13.20 16.08 -29.19
N LYS A 881 12.09 16.69 -29.61
CA LYS A 881 11.93 18.16 -29.61
C LYS A 881 11.85 18.69 -28.17
N TRP A 882 11.03 18.08 -27.32
CA TRP A 882 10.87 18.49 -25.92
C TRP A 882 12.17 18.33 -25.12
N ALA A 883 12.84 17.19 -25.21
CA ALA A 883 14.13 16.95 -24.57
C ALA A 883 15.25 17.90 -25.02
N ALA A 884 15.18 18.42 -26.26
CA ALA A 884 16.10 19.45 -26.74
C ALA A 884 15.92 20.83 -26.07
N LEU A 885 14.79 21.04 -25.36
CA LEU A 885 14.55 22.16 -24.46
C LEU A 885 14.84 21.75 -23.00
N CYS A 886 14.10 20.76 -22.47
CA CYS A 886 14.04 20.45 -21.04
C CYS A 886 15.13 19.49 -20.51
N ARG A 887 16.02 19.02 -21.40
CA ARG A 887 17.11 18.05 -21.15
C ARG A 887 16.69 16.71 -20.54
N ASP A 888 15.40 16.40 -20.45
CA ASP A 888 14.92 15.07 -20.05
C ASP A 888 15.05 14.08 -21.21
N TYR A 889 16.16 13.35 -21.21
CA TYR A 889 16.43 12.24 -22.13
C TYR A 889 16.17 10.85 -21.49
N ASN A 890 15.27 10.75 -20.50
CA ASN A 890 14.88 9.48 -19.87
C ASN A 890 14.55 8.41 -20.94
N PRO A 891 15.18 7.22 -20.90
CA PRO A 891 15.06 6.21 -21.97
C PRO A 891 13.64 5.83 -22.39
N ILE A 892 12.63 5.91 -21.51
CA ILE A 892 11.22 5.62 -21.82
C ILE A 892 10.64 6.57 -22.89
N HIS A 893 11.18 7.78 -22.99
CA HIS A 893 10.83 8.80 -23.99
C HIS A 893 11.70 8.71 -25.25
N MET A 894 12.86 8.04 -25.18
CA MET A 894 13.87 8.05 -26.24
C MET A 894 14.02 6.72 -26.99
N SER A 895 13.67 5.57 -26.40
CA SER A 895 13.84 4.24 -27.01
C SER A 895 12.67 3.31 -26.69
N SER A 896 12.01 2.75 -27.72
CA SER A 896 10.94 1.77 -27.54
C SER A 896 11.42 0.46 -26.88
N VAL A 897 12.70 0.10 -27.04
CA VAL A 897 13.30 -1.09 -26.41
C VAL A 897 13.44 -0.87 -24.91
N LEU A 898 13.97 0.30 -24.50
CA LEU A 898 14.15 0.62 -23.09
C LEU A 898 12.81 0.95 -22.42
N ALA A 899 11.85 1.57 -23.12
CA ALA A 899 10.48 1.70 -22.65
C ALA A 899 9.85 0.33 -22.32
N ARG A 900 10.05 -0.69 -23.17
CA ARG A 900 9.61 -2.08 -22.89
C ARG A 900 10.32 -2.71 -21.70
N ALA A 901 11.63 -2.47 -21.54
CA ALA A 901 12.37 -2.92 -20.35
C ALA A 901 11.83 -2.29 -19.04
N PHE A 902 11.22 -1.10 -19.10
CA PHE A 902 10.53 -0.46 -17.97
C PHE A 902 8.99 -0.70 -17.96
N GLY A 903 8.50 -1.70 -18.69
CA GLY A 903 7.09 -2.13 -18.64
C GLY A 903 6.09 -1.35 -19.49
N PHE A 904 6.54 -0.47 -20.39
CA PHE A 904 5.68 0.25 -21.34
C PHE A 904 5.63 -0.47 -22.70
N PRO A 905 4.47 -0.56 -23.39
CA PRO A 905 4.35 -1.31 -24.65
C PRO A 905 5.17 -0.71 -25.81
N GLY A 906 5.57 0.55 -25.69
CA GLY A 906 6.45 1.27 -26.61
C GLY A 906 6.90 2.61 -26.00
N ARG A 907 7.63 3.42 -26.77
CA ARG A 907 8.05 4.78 -26.37
C ARG A 907 6.84 5.63 -25.98
N ILE A 908 6.93 6.39 -24.89
CA ILE A 908 5.86 7.25 -24.39
C ILE A 908 6.21 8.74 -24.50
N ALA A 909 5.22 9.63 -24.58
CA ALA A 909 5.43 11.08 -24.48
C ALA A 909 5.80 11.52 -23.05
N HIS A 910 6.52 12.64 -22.92
CA HIS A 910 6.66 13.34 -21.64
C HIS A 910 5.31 13.95 -21.23
N GLY A 911 4.89 13.79 -19.97
CA GLY A 911 3.60 14.33 -19.48
C GLY A 911 3.47 15.85 -19.67
N ASN A 912 4.45 16.60 -19.20
CA ASN A 912 4.49 18.07 -19.35
C ASN A 912 4.50 18.53 -20.83
N HIS A 913 4.91 17.68 -21.79
CA HIS A 913 4.87 18.03 -23.21
C HIS A 913 3.44 17.97 -23.77
N ALA A 914 2.69 16.92 -23.42
CA ALA A 914 1.28 16.82 -23.79
C ALA A 914 0.43 17.92 -23.13
N LEU A 915 0.74 18.26 -21.87
CA LEU A 915 0.14 19.40 -21.16
C LEU A 915 0.40 20.72 -21.90
N ALA A 916 1.66 21.02 -22.22
CA ALA A 916 2.03 22.25 -22.91
C ALA A 916 1.41 22.34 -24.32
N ARG A 917 1.14 21.21 -24.98
CA ARG A 917 0.34 21.16 -26.22
C ARG A 917 -1.13 21.47 -26.00
N ALA A 918 -1.76 20.91 -24.96
CA ALA A 918 -3.16 21.16 -24.65
C ALA A 918 -3.40 22.63 -24.29
N VAL A 919 -2.58 23.19 -23.39
CA VAL A 919 -2.64 24.61 -22.99
C VAL A 919 -2.43 25.56 -24.18
N GLU A 920 -1.46 25.26 -25.06
CA GLU A 920 -1.23 26.03 -26.28
C GLU A 920 -2.42 25.98 -27.26
N ARG A 921 -3.06 24.81 -27.44
CA ARG A 921 -4.27 24.70 -28.28
C ARG A 921 -5.42 25.54 -27.72
N ILE A 922 -5.70 25.43 -26.41
CA ILE A 922 -6.74 26.22 -25.73
C ILE A 922 -6.48 27.72 -25.87
N ALA A 923 -5.23 28.16 -25.67
CA ALA A 923 -4.86 29.57 -25.74
C ALA A 923 -4.94 30.15 -27.17
N ARG A 924 -4.72 29.32 -28.19
CA ARG A 924 -4.60 29.74 -29.59
C ARG A 924 -5.93 29.85 -30.32
N ASP A 925 -6.94 29.09 -29.90
CA ASP A 925 -8.30 29.16 -30.44
C ASP A 925 -9.38 28.97 -29.35
N PRO A 926 -9.47 29.87 -28.34
CA PRO A 926 -10.34 29.66 -27.19
C PRO A 926 -11.82 29.54 -27.56
N ALA A 927 -12.27 30.30 -28.56
CA ALA A 927 -13.66 30.35 -29.01
C ALA A 927 -14.13 29.08 -29.74
N ARG A 928 -13.20 28.23 -30.18
CA ARG A 928 -13.48 26.92 -30.79
C ARG A 928 -13.35 25.76 -29.79
N VAL A 929 -12.64 25.98 -28.68
CA VAL A 929 -12.44 24.97 -27.62
C VAL A 929 -13.40 25.15 -26.44
N MET A 930 -13.95 26.35 -26.23
CA MET A 930 -14.96 26.66 -25.21
C MET A 930 -16.23 27.22 -25.87
N THR A 931 -17.40 26.65 -25.58
CA THR A 931 -18.66 27.04 -26.26
C THR A 931 -19.13 28.45 -25.88
N PRO A 932 -19.69 29.24 -26.82
CA PRO A 932 -20.14 30.60 -26.54
C PRO A 932 -21.26 30.69 -25.50
N GLY A 933 -21.00 31.46 -24.45
CA GLY A 933 -21.97 32.02 -23.51
C GLY A 933 -21.42 33.36 -22.99
N LEU A 934 -22.24 34.19 -22.33
CA LEU A 934 -21.77 35.51 -21.85
C LEU A 934 -20.53 35.39 -20.95
N ASN A 935 -20.45 34.32 -20.15
CA ASN A 935 -19.34 34.08 -19.24
C ASN A 935 -18.10 33.48 -19.94
N THR A 936 -18.18 33.03 -21.18
CA THR A 936 -17.07 32.33 -21.86
C THR A 936 -16.01 33.30 -22.38
N ALA A 937 -16.40 34.50 -22.80
CA ALA A 937 -15.45 35.53 -23.24
C ALA A 937 -14.44 35.88 -22.12
N ASP A 938 -14.94 36.05 -20.89
CA ASP A 938 -14.12 36.34 -19.71
C ASP A 938 -13.29 35.13 -19.21
N LYS A 939 -13.62 33.91 -19.67
CA LYS A 939 -12.95 32.66 -19.30
C LYS A 939 -11.93 32.17 -20.31
N ALA A 940 -12.13 32.42 -21.60
CA ALA A 940 -11.03 32.41 -22.57
C ALA A 940 -9.89 33.34 -22.10
N VAL A 941 -10.28 34.47 -21.48
CA VAL A 941 -9.39 35.44 -20.83
C VAL A 941 -8.77 34.92 -19.53
N LEU A 942 -9.04 33.71 -19.00
CA LEU A 942 -8.31 33.17 -17.82
C LEU A 942 -6.79 33.07 -18.05
N LEU A 943 -6.36 32.68 -19.26
CA LEU A 943 -4.95 32.56 -19.63
C LEU A 943 -4.24 33.91 -19.89
N LEU A 944 -5.02 35.00 -19.91
CA LEU A 944 -4.61 36.39 -20.23
C LEU A 944 -5.21 37.40 -19.23
N SER A 945 -5.66 36.94 -18.05
CA SER A 945 -6.60 37.67 -17.19
C SER A 945 -5.93 38.85 -16.53
N ARG A 946 -6.08 40.05 -17.08
CA ARG A 946 -5.68 41.29 -16.41
C ARG A 946 -6.74 41.68 -15.39
N GLY A 947 -6.31 41.95 -14.15
CA GLY A 947 -7.14 42.65 -13.17
C GLY A 947 -7.16 44.15 -13.43
N ASP A 948 -7.92 44.91 -12.63
CA ASP A 948 -8.16 46.35 -12.82
C ASP A 948 -6.88 47.21 -12.92
N GLY A 949 -5.78 46.75 -12.30
CA GLY A 949 -4.45 47.36 -12.39
C GLY A 949 -3.62 46.98 -13.63
N GLY A 950 -4.20 46.33 -14.64
CA GLY A 950 -3.55 45.95 -15.90
C GLY A 950 -2.52 44.81 -15.81
N LYS A 951 -2.19 44.32 -14.62
CA LYS A 951 -1.35 43.13 -14.39
C LYS A 951 -2.18 41.86 -14.45
N GLU A 952 -1.55 40.76 -14.85
CA GLU A 952 -2.21 39.45 -14.95
C GLU A 952 -2.42 38.81 -13.57
N THR A 953 -3.60 38.21 -13.36
CA THR A 953 -3.98 37.59 -12.08
C THR A 953 -3.14 36.34 -11.84
N PRO A 954 -2.50 36.20 -10.66
CA PRO A 954 -1.83 34.96 -10.28
C PRO A 954 -2.75 33.73 -10.42
N SER A 955 -2.19 32.60 -10.83
CA SER A 955 -2.96 31.40 -11.13
C SER A 955 -2.20 30.11 -10.84
N ALA A 956 -2.94 29.03 -10.64
CA ALA A 956 -2.42 27.68 -10.50
C ALA A 956 -2.89 26.77 -11.65
N LEU A 957 -2.02 25.85 -12.06
CA LEU A 957 -2.35 24.74 -12.94
C LEU A 957 -1.98 23.44 -12.23
N GLU A 958 -2.99 22.69 -11.80
CA GLU A 958 -2.85 21.37 -11.19
C GLU A 958 -3.05 20.28 -12.24
N VAL A 959 -2.26 19.20 -12.19
CA VAL A 959 -2.24 18.15 -13.21
C VAL A 959 -2.11 16.76 -12.59
N ARG A 960 -2.93 15.81 -13.04
CA ARG A 960 -2.83 14.38 -12.71
C ARG A 960 -2.54 13.57 -14.00
N PHE A 961 -1.41 12.87 -14.05
CA PHE A 961 -0.99 12.03 -15.18
C PHE A 961 -1.41 10.58 -14.95
N GLN A 962 -2.54 10.18 -15.56
CA GLN A 962 -3.18 8.89 -15.27
C GLN A 962 -2.63 7.72 -16.11
N ARG A 963 -2.43 7.92 -17.43
CA ARG A 963 -2.06 6.82 -18.35
C ARG A 963 -0.95 7.23 -19.31
N PRO A 964 0.08 6.40 -19.53
CA PRO A 964 1.18 6.71 -20.43
C PRO A 964 0.71 6.88 -21.88
N MET A 965 1.08 8.01 -22.50
CA MET A 965 0.74 8.33 -23.88
C MET A 965 1.72 7.66 -24.84
N VAL A 966 1.43 6.42 -25.24
CA VAL A 966 2.25 5.60 -26.14
C VAL A 966 2.25 6.19 -27.55
N LEU A 967 3.44 6.30 -28.16
CA LEU A 967 3.65 7.01 -29.42
C LEU A 967 3.57 6.09 -30.66
N PRO A 968 3.09 6.58 -31.81
CA PRO A 968 2.51 7.92 -32.01
C PRO A 968 1.13 8.05 -31.34
N ALA A 969 0.89 9.20 -30.71
CA ALA A 969 -0.36 9.47 -30.02
C ALA A 969 -1.18 10.51 -30.78
N ARG A 970 -2.47 10.22 -30.97
CA ARG A 970 -3.53 11.18 -31.31
C ARG A 970 -4.55 11.03 -30.19
N LEU A 971 -4.86 12.12 -29.51
CA LEU A 971 -5.61 12.16 -28.26
C LEU A 971 -6.65 13.28 -28.38
N GLY A 972 -7.89 13.03 -28.00
CA GLY A 972 -8.92 14.07 -27.93
C GLY A 972 -8.60 15.06 -26.82
N LEU A 973 -8.94 16.33 -27.04
CA LEU A 973 -8.91 17.38 -26.03
C LEU A 973 -10.35 17.72 -25.63
N GLU A 974 -10.64 17.71 -24.34
CA GLU A 974 -11.93 18.11 -23.79
C GLU A 974 -11.71 19.16 -22.71
N VAL A 975 -12.66 20.08 -22.54
CA VAL A 975 -12.59 21.19 -21.59
C VAL A 975 -13.91 21.29 -20.82
N ALA A 976 -13.83 21.68 -19.55
CA ALA A 976 -15.00 21.88 -18.71
C ALA A 976 -14.88 23.18 -17.91
N ASP A 977 -16.02 23.79 -17.62
CA ASP A 977 -16.12 24.97 -16.77
C ASP A 977 -16.02 24.56 -15.29
N VAL A 978 -15.20 25.26 -14.49
CA VAL A 978 -15.10 25.00 -13.03
C VAL A 978 -15.11 26.29 -12.21
N LYS A 979 -15.40 26.18 -10.91
CA LYS A 979 -15.36 27.32 -9.98
C LYS A 979 -13.96 27.94 -9.96
N GLY A 980 -13.88 29.22 -10.32
CA GLY A 980 -12.62 30.01 -10.34
C GLY A 980 -11.67 29.72 -11.50
N GLY A 981 -12.09 28.95 -12.53
CA GLY A 981 -11.15 28.45 -13.53
C GLY A 981 -11.79 27.68 -14.70
N PHE A 982 -10.96 26.88 -15.38
CA PHE A 982 -11.39 25.84 -16.32
C PHE A 982 -10.64 24.54 -16.03
N ALA A 983 -11.23 23.40 -16.35
CA ALA A 983 -10.56 22.10 -16.38
C ALA A 983 -10.33 21.66 -17.84
N LEU A 984 -9.29 20.86 -18.06
CA LEU A 984 -9.04 20.19 -19.33
C LEU A 984 -8.72 18.72 -19.08
N ARG A 985 -9.07 17.87 -20.05
CA ARG A 985 -8.58 16.49 -20.09
C ARG A 985 -8.15 16.08 -21.49
N VAL A 986 -7.21 15.13 -21.51
CA VAL A 986 -6.65 14.55 -22.73
C VAL A 986 -6.99 13.07 -22.73
N VAL A 987 -7.80 12.64 -23.70
CA VAL A 987 -8.48 11.34 -23.71
C VAL A 987 -8.11 10.49 -24.93
N LYS A 988 -8.30 9.18 -24.84
CA LYS A 988 -8.27 8.27 -25.98
C LYS A 988 -9.16 7.05 -25.72
N ASN A 989 -10.14 6.80 -26.59
CA ASN A 989 -11.10 5.71 -26.43
C ASN A 989 -11.76 5.76 -25.04
N GLU A 990 -12.37 6.90 -24.70
CA GLU A 990 -13.03 7.22 -23.41
C GLU A 990 -12.10 7.12 -22.16
N LYS A 991 -10.80 6.89 -22.35
CA LYS A 991 -9.84 6.74 -21.26
C LYS A 991 -8.97 7.98 -21.12
N GLU A 992 -9.06 8.60 -19.96
CA GLU A 992 -8.24 9.75 -19.59
C GLU A 992 -6.76 9.36 -19.51
N HIS A 993 -5.90 10.16 -20.14
CA HIS A 993 -4.45 10.07 -20.04
C HIS A 993 -3.87 11.14 -19.10
N LEU A 994 -4.50 12.31 -19.07
CA LEU A 994 -4.12 13.49 -18.30
C LEU A 994 -5.40 14.27 -17.99
N THR A 995 -5.60 14.64 -16.72
CA THR A 995 -6.58 15.64 -16.28
C THR A 995 -5.85 16.82 -15.65
N ALA A 996 -6.35 18.04 -15.83
CA ALA A 996 -5.77 19.24 -15.25
C ALA A 996 -6.81 20.33 -14.97
N ARG A 997 -6.55 21.17 -13.96
CA ARG A 997 -7.41 22.26 -13.49
C ARG A 997 -6.60 23.55 -13.45
N TRP A 998 -7.04 24.59 -14.15
CA TRP A 998 -6.42 25.92 -14.16
C TRP A 998 -7.33 26.92 -13.42
N THR A 999 -6.86 27.48 -12.32
CA THR A 999 -7.64 28.39 -11.43
C THR A 999 -6.91 29.70 -11.18
N LYS A 1000 -7.67 30.76 -10.85
CA LYS A 1000 -7.12 31.98 -10.23
C LYS A 1000 -6.77 31.72 -8.76
N LEU A 1001 -5.77 32.44 -8.25
CA LEU A 1001 -5.35 32.47 -6.84
C LEU A 1001 -5.90 33.70 -6.12
#